data_AF-A0A6L2Q7I9-F1
#
_entry.id   AF-A0A6L2Q7I9-F1
#
_cell.length_a   1.000
_cell.length_b   1.000
_cell.length_c   1.000
_cell.angle_alpha   90.00
_cell.angle_beta   90.00
_cell.angle_gamma   90.00
#
_symmetry.space_group_name_H-M   'P 1'
#
loop_
_entity.id
_entity.type
_entity.pdbx_description
1 polymer ?
#
loop_
_entity_poly.entity_id
_entity_poly.type
_entity_poly.pdbx_seq_one_letter_code
_entity_poly.pdbx_strand_id
1 'polypeptide(L)'
;MRQRSIWRWLHVGGCRRSVKDSDLKVELLSVYSPVVNSEVKDPMIKDKMSLRCNNMRRVLPNTSGFYFQKLGICLLVTALQILEGCSAVVHDTDDDNVLHIGGIFPIGGKGGWQGGQACEPAASLALDDVNNRTDLLTGFTLKLHWNDSEVATYKSNVPCSVVITNLGSYYLFLCTQICLCVRKISLMTAVYTYQMCEPGLGASVMYNLLYNKPQKLMLLAGCSTVCTTVAEAAKMWNLGVLCYGASSPALSDRNRFPTLFRTHPSATVHNPTRIKLMEKFGWSRVAILQQAEEVFISTVEDLEARCKESGIEIVTRQSFLSDPTDAVRNLWRQDARIIVGLFYVVAARRVLCEMYKQKLYGKQYVWFFIGWYEDNWFEVNLVKEDVGCTKEQMRTAAEGHLTTEALMWNQNNQRTISGKTAEDFRKRLNEVLSQLGYDIGNERFPEGYQEAPLAYDAIWAVALAFNKTMEQLHKRGKSLKDFTYTDKETADDIYSAINSTQFLGVSGRVAFSSQGDRIALTQIEQMINGTYVKLGYFDTQSDNLTWLNKEKWSGGRVPQDRTIVRQVLRTVSLPLFICMWTISCIGIMAAIALIVFNIWYRHRRVIQSSHPVCNTIMLLGVCTCLWSVFLLGLDGQFVSPHVYPVICQARAWLLCIGFTLAYGAMFSKVWRVHRLTTKAKSEVKKVEPWKLYLMVTGFLLVDLVLLLTWQLQDPLQRRIEVFPLEDPVSTDDDIKIRPELEHCESENNNVWLGVMYGYKGLVLVFGLFLAYETRSIKVKQINDSRYVGMSIYNVVVLCLITAPVTMVIASQQDASFAFVALAVIFCCFLSMALIFVPKVIEVIRHPQDKVESKYNPDVGMTKEDEERYQKLVAENDELQKLISAKEEKIRLLKIRLQEHDALRGGVTDGRLPPGTTPQQDSTANTGLTANKDTLIVADFITGEGTSDSAFGGGMSVHTRSSRASQSDFEFSESYL
;
A
#
# COMPACT_ATOMS: atom_id res chain seq x y z
N MET A 1 18.87 17.24 37.45
CA MET A 1 19.07 16.46 38.70
C MET A 1 18.29 15.15 38.52
N ARG A 2 18.96 13.99 38.55
CA ARG A 2 18.98 13.03 39.68
C ARG A 2 17.59 12.59 40.20
N GLN A 3 17.28 11.33 40.49
CA GLN A 3 17.91 10.02 40.21
C GLN A 3 17.01 8.93 40.84
N ARG A 4 16.78 7.78 40.20
CA ARG A 4 16.77 6.46 40.88
C ARG A 4 16.64 5.30 39.88
N SER A 5 17.71 4.53 39.82
CA SER A 5 17.85 3.23 39.17
C SER A 5 17.56 2.08 40.15
N ILE A 6 17.17 0.90 39.66
CA ILE A 6 17.53 -0.40 40.25
C ILE A 6 17.51 -1.49 39.18
N TRP A 7 18.44 -2.45 39.30
CA TRP A 7 18.64 -3.60 38.42
C TRP A 7 17.87 -4.84 38.90
N ARG A 8 17.51 -5.77 38.00
CA ARG A 8 18.12 -7.12 37.91
C ARG A 8 17.58 -8.00 36.78
N TRP A 9 18.50 -8.78 36.20
CA TRP A 9 18.26 -9.96 35.35
C TRP A 9 18.21 -11.24 36.20
N LEU A 10 17.48 -12.27 35.75
CA LEU A 10 17.85 -13.68 35.97
C LEU A 10 17.13 -14.63 34.98
N HIS A 11 17.84 -15.67 34.54
CA HIS A 11 17.41 -16.73 33.62
C HIS A 11 16.40 -17.72 34.24
N VAL A 12 15.74 -18.54 33.40
CA VAL A 12 15.91 -20.02 33.35
C VAL A 12 15.02 -20.67 32.26
N GLY A 13 15.55 -21.71 31.59
CA GLY A 13 14.80 -22.68 30.76
C GLY A 13 15.13 -22.65 29.26
N GLY A 14 15.63 -23.71 28.62
CA GLY A 14 16.07 -25.01 29.14
C GLY A 14 16.17 -26.09 28.04
N CYS A 15 17.39 -26.45 27.59
CA CYS A 15 17.60 -27.51 26.61
C CYS A 15 17.39 -28.92 27.17
N ARG A 16 17.00 -29.88 26.31
CA ARG A 16 17.17 -31.33 26.54
C ARG A 16 17.90 -31.99 25.37
N ARG A 17 18.71 -33.01 25.68
CA ARG A 17 19.66 -33.73 24.79
C ARG A 17 19.09 -35.06 24.27
N SER A 18 19.68 -35.60 23.19
CA SER A 18 20.39 -36.92 23.13
C SER A 18 20.32 -37.49 21.69
N VAL A 19 21.38 -37.44 20.87
CA VAL A 19 22.54 -38.37 20.75
C VAL A 19 22.21 -39.77 20.20
N LYS A 20 22.78 -40.05 19.01
CA LYS A 20 23.32 -41.29 18.40
C LYS A 20 23.48 -41.01 16.88
N ASP A 21 24.39 -41.54 16.10
CA ASP A 21 25.73 -42.15 16.21
C ASP A 21 26.23 -42.26 14.73
N SER A 22 27.55 -42.36 14.55
CA SER A 22 28.33 -42.63 13.32
C SER A 22 27.69 -43.35 12.12
N ASP A 23 28.09 -42.99 10.88
CA ASP A 23 28.97 -43.88 10.10
C ASP A 23 29.70 -43.28 8.88
N LEU A 24 30.68 -44.02 8.35
CA LEU A 24 31.69 -43.62 7.36
C LEU A 24 31.76 -44.60 6.16
N LYS A 25 31.78 -44.11 4.90
CA LYS A 25 32.31 -44.71 3.61
C LYS A 25 31.64 -44.03 2.40
N VAL A 26 32.27 -43.67 1.26
CA VAL A 26 33.29 -44.27 0.36
C VAL A 26 32.68 -45.06 -0.81
N GLU A 27 32.97 -44.57 -2.03
CA GLU A 27 33.08 -45.25 -3.36
C GLU A 27 31.88 -45.56 -4.32
N LEU A 28 32.06 -45.03 -5.55
CA LEU A 28 32.07 -45.69 -6.88
C LEU A 28 30.81 -45.92 -7.76
N LEU A 29 31.14 -46.00 -9.07
CA LEU A 29 30.37 -46.33 -10.29
C LEU A 29 29.44 -45.22 -10.83
N SER A 30 29.56 -44.65 -12.04
CA SER A 30 30.01 -45.10 -13.39
C SER A 30 29.04 -46.01 -14.14
N VAL A 31 28.63 -45.63 -15.37
CA VAL A 31 28.81 -46.40 -16.64
C VAL A 31 28.06 -45.75 -17.84
N TYR A 32 28.82 -45.42 -18.91
CA TYR A 32 28.56 -45.40 -20.38
C TYR A 32 27.34 -44.61 -20.99
N SER A 33 27.40 -43.85 -22.12
CA SER A 33 28.11 -43.95 -23.44
C SER A 33 27.39 -44.92 -24.43
N PRO A 34 27.57 -44.95 -25.79
CA PRO A 34 28.68 -44.37 -26.61
C PRO A 34 28.43 -44.03 -28.14
N VAL A 35 29.54 -43.82 -28.92
CA VAL A 35 29.77 -44.19 -30.38
C VAL A 35 29.20 -43.25 -31.52
N VAL A 36 29.88 -42.88 -32.64
CA VAL A 36 31.27 -43.11 -33.17
C VAL A 36 31.76 -42.17 -34.34
N ASN A 37 33.09 -41.98 -34.38
CA ASN A 37 34.14 -41.63 -35.40
C ASN A 37 33.90 -41.04 -36.84
N SER A 38 34.80 -40.11 -37.22
CA SER A 38 35.96 -40.28 -38.15
C SER A 38 36.91 -39.05 -38.03
N GLU A 39 38.21 -39.16 -37.71
CA GLU A 39 39.41 -39.49 -38.54
C GLU A 39 39.72 -38.49 -39.69
N VAL A 40 40.96 -38.02 -39.99
CA VAL A 40 42.32 -38.19 -39.41
C VAL A 40 43.29 -37.14 -40.05
N LYS A 41 44.30 -36.62 -39.31
CA LYS A 41 45.74 -36.29 -39.66
C LYS A 41 46.36 -35.04 -38.99
N ASP A 42 47.56 -35.28 -38.46
CA ASP A 42 48.53 -34.44 -37.70
C ASP A 42 49.68 -33.99 -38.66
N PRO A 43 50.82 -33.33 -38.27
CA PRO A 43 51.36 -33.03 -36.91
C PRO A 43 52.08 -31.67 -36.67
N MET A 44 52.61 -31.53 -35.42
CA MET A 44 53.74 -30.69 -34.91
C MET A 44 53.46 -29.30 -34.30
N ILE A 45 54.05 -28.90 -33.16
CA ILE A 45 54.57 -29.63 -31.97
C ILE A 45 54.66 -28.66 -30.76
N LYS A 46 54.71 -29.17 -29.51
CA LYS A 46 54.61 -28.42 -28.24
C LYS A 46 55.95 -28.00 -27.58
N ASP A 47 55.83 -26.95 -26.74
CA ASP A 47 56.46 -26.66 -25.43
C ASP A 47 57.67 -27.48 -24.89
N LYS A 48 58.55 -26.77 -24.14
CA LYS A 48 59.12 -27.29 -22.86
C LYS A 48 59.74 -26.23 -21.90
N MET A 49 58.99 -25.89 -20.85
CA MET A 49 59.28 -26.22 -19.42
C MET A 49 60.67 -25.91 -18.78
N SER A 50 60.68 -24.97 -17.81
CA SER A 50 61.23 -25.03 -16.42
C SER A 50 62.71 -25.46 -16.13
N LEU A 51 63.44 -24.68 -15.30
CA LEU A 51 63.75 -24.98 -13.86
C LEU A 51 64.78 -24.01 -13.19
N ARG A 52 64.63 -23.85 -11.86
CA ARG A 52 65.65 -23.46 -10.82
C ARG A 52 66.41 -22.11 -10.91
N CYS A 53 66.18 -21.28 -9.88
CA CYS A 53 67.02 -21.31 -8.67
C CYS A 53 66.26 -20.80 -7.43
N ASN A 54 66.60 -21.30 -6.24
CA ASN A 54 65.98 -20.94 -4.95
C ASN A 54 67.02 -21.13 -3.81
N ASN A 55 66.81 -20.48 -2.65
CA ASN A 55 67.74 -20.33 -1.49
C ASN A 55 68.85 -19.26 -1.69
N MET A 56 69.12 -18.33 -0.76
CA MET A 56 69.19 -18.48 0.70
C MET A 56 68.64 -17.29 1.53
N ARG A 57 68.60 -17.50 2.86
CA ARG A 57 68.11 -16.59 3.91
C ARG A 57 69.22 -15.72 4.55
N ARG A 58 68.78 -14.62 5.18
CA ARG A 58 69.39 -13.87 6.31
C ARG A 58 70.73 -13.16 6.04
N VAL A 59 70.79 -11.86 6.36
CA VAL A 59 71.38 -11.28 7.60
C VAL A 59 71.29 -9.73 7.51
N LEU A 60 70.65 -9.10 8.50
CA LEU A 60 70.92 -7.72 8.95
C LEU A 60 71.98 -7.81 10.07
N PRO A 61 72.78 -6.77 10.43
CA PRO A 61 72.57 -5.33 10.17
C PRO A 61 73.84 -4.52 9.79
N ASN A 62 73.74 -3.21 9.54
CA ASN A 62 74.34 -2.17 10.42
C ASN A 62 74.21 -0.73 9.89
N THR A 63 74.19 0.20 10.84
CA THR A 63 73.98 1.65 10.72
C THR A 63 75.29 2.46 10.73
N SER A 64 75.18 3.76 10.39
CA SER A 64 76.20 4.83 10.50
C SER A 64 77.36 4.78 9.48
N GLY A 65 77.85 5.91 8.95
CA GLY A 65 77.36 7.29 9.08
C GLY A 65 78.25 8.31 8.34
N PHE A 66 77.79 9.57 8.31
CA PHE A 66 78.52 10.81 8.00
C PHE A 66 79.22 11.00 6.63
N TYR A 67 78.69 12.00 5.90
CA TYR A 67 79.42 13.11 5.29
C TYR A 67 80.94 12.96 5.09
N PHE A 68 81.39 12.89 3.84
CA PHE A 68 81.97 14.07 3.17
C PHE A 68 82.11 13.85 1.63
N GLN A 69 82.26 14.95 0.90
CA GLN A 69 82.98 15.03 -0.38
C GLN A 69 82.36 14.38 -1.64
N LYS A 70 81.50 15.15 -2.34
CA LYS A 70 81.45 15.16 -3.83
C LYS A 70 80.77 16.43 -4.39
N LEU A 71 81.40 17.58 -4.14
CA LEU A 71 81.20 18.76 -5.00
C LEU A 71 82.19 18.61 -6.17
N GLY A 72 81.69 18.44 -7.41
CA GLY A 72 82.55 18.32 -8.59
C GLY A 72 82.36 17.07 -9.46
N ILE A 73 81.14 16.82 -9.94
CA ILE A 73 80.87 16.36 -11.33
C ILE A 73 79.56 17.05 -11.74
N CYS A 74 79.66 18.25 -12.35
CA CYS A 74 78.50 18.95 -12.93
C CYS A 74 78.91 19.92 -14.07
N LEU A 75 80.09 19.71 -14.68
CA LEU A 75 80.71 20.63 -15.65
C LEU A 75 81.28 19.91 -16.89
N LEU A 76 80.79 18.70 -17.19
CA LEU A 76 81.33 17.85 -18.26
C LEU A 76 80.27 17.13 -19.12
N VAL A 77 79.03 17.65 -19.16
CA VAL A 77 77.94 17.15 -20.02
C VAL A 77 77.43 18.23 -20.99
N THR A 78 77.84 19.49 -20.83
CA THR A 78 77.39 20.65 -21.63
C THR A 78 78.23 20.91 -22.90
N ALA A 79 78.82 19.87 -23.51
CA ALA A 79 79.77 20.04 -24.62
C ALA A 79 79.64 19.01 -25.78
N LEU A 80 78.60 18.16 -25.79
CA LEU A 80 78.47 17.07 -26.77
C LEU A 80 77.04 16.91 -27.32
N GLN A 81 76.35 18.04 -27.51
CA GLN A 81 75.05 18.15 -28.19
C GLN A 81 75.01 19.36 -29.16
N ILE A 82 76.15 19.66 -29.78
CA ILE A 82 76.29 20.61 -30.88
C ILE A 82 76.99 19.86 -32.03
N LEU A 83 76.22 19.23 -32.94
CA LEU A 83 76.60 18.97 -34.34
C LEU A 83 75.58 18.19 -35.22
N GLU A 84 74.40 17.81 -34.71
CA GLU A 84 73.28 17.36 -35.57
C GLU A 84 72.08 18.29 -35.38
N GLY A 85 72.01 19.32 -36.23
CA GLY A 85 71.03 20.41 -36.08
C GLY A 85 70.97 21.38 -37.27
N CYS A 86 71.28 20.91 -38.48
CA CYS A 86 71.09 21.65 -39.73
C CYS A 86 70.04 20.96 -40.63
N SER A 87 68.85 20.71 -40.07
CA SER A 87 67.64 20.69 -40.90
C SER A 87 67.18 22.14 -41.06
N ALA A 88 66.81 22.51 -42.29
CA ALA A 88 66.52 23.89 -42.63
C ALA A 88 65.48 24.53 -41.69
N VAL A 89 65.80 25.71 -41.16
CA VAL A 89 64.78 26.65 -40.70
C VAL A 89 64.02 27.09 -41.95
N VAL A 90 62.92 26.41 -42.24
CA VAL A 90 61.90 26.94 -43.13
C VAL A 90 61.36 28.17 -42.41
N HIS A 91 61.70 29.36 -42.92
CA HIS A 91 60.89 30.54 -42.70
C HIS A 91 59.53 30.23 -43.33
N ASP A 92 58.58 29.80 -42.49
CA ASP A 92 57.18 29.77 -42.88
C ASP A 92 56.80 31.22 -43.17
N THR A 93 56.49 31.52 -44.42
CA THR A 93 56.05 32.84 -44.84
C THR A 93 54.66 33.06 -44.26
N ASP A 94 54.62 33.71 -43.10
CA ASP A 94 53.39 34.08 -42.39
C ASP A 94 52.49 34.85 -43.38
N ASP A 95 51.44 34.18 -43.86
CA ASP A 95 50.53 34.74 -44.85
C ASP A 95 49.79 35.89 -44.19
N ASP A 96 50.09 37.12 -44.62
CA ASP A 96 49.99 38.33 -43.79
C ASP A 96 48.56 38.68 -43.33
N ASN A 97 47.56 37.94 -43.82
CA ASN A 97 46.13 38.19 -43.72
C ASN A 97 45.34 37.02 -43.09
N VAL A 98 45.96 36.13 -42.30
CA VAL A 98 45.24 35.01 -41.65
C VAL A 98 44.83 35.33 -40.20
N LEU A 99 43.56 35.08 -39.86
CA LEU A 99 43.01 35.15 -38.50
C LEU A 99 42.90 33.74 -37.92
N HIS A 100 43.32 33.55 -36.67
CA HIS A 100 43.37 32.22 -36.06
C HIS A 100 42.46 32.06 -34.85
N ILE A 101 41.78 30.93 -34.78
CA ILE A 101 40.95 30.51 -33.64
C ILE A 101 41.37 29.10 -33.18
N GLY A 102 41.22 28.83 -31.89
CA GLY A 102 41.51 27.52 -31.30
C GLY A 102 40.25 26.66 -31.18
N GLY A 103 40.37 25.35 -31.38
CA GLY A 103 39.27 24.39 -31.23
C GLY A 103 39.64 23.20 -30.35
N ILE A 104 38.68 22.75 -29.55
CA ILE A 104 38.83 21.60 -28.65
C ILE A 104 37.63 20.68 -28.87
N PHE A 105 37.83 19.62 -29.66
CA PHE A 105 36.78 18.68 -30.06
C PHE A 105 37.00 17.31 -29.40
N PRO A 106 35.99 16.69 -28.77
CA PRO A 106 36.09 15.35 -28.21
C PRO A 106 35.80 14.32 -29.32
N ILE A 107 36.84 13.77 -29.95
CA ILE A 107 36.68 12.83 -31.09
C ILE A 107 36.95 11.40 -30.62
N GLY A 108 38.10 11.17 -29.99
CA GLY A 108 38.60 9.87 -29.57
C GLY A 108 38.27 9.49 -28.13
N GLY A 109 38.93 8.43 -27.65
CA GLY A 109 38.78 7.89 -26.31
C GLY A 109 37.82 6.69 -26.20
N LYS A 110 37.47 6.34 -24.96
CA LYS A 110 36.54 5.25 -24.64
C LYS A 110 35.42 5.78 -23.76
N GLY A 111 34.26 6.01 -24.36
CA GLY A 111 33.04 6.46 -23.68
C GLY A 111 32.89 7.99 -23.64
N GLY A 112 32.13 8.49 -22.65
CA GLY A 112 31.53 9.84 -22.60
C GLY A 112 30.79 10.26 -23.88
N TRP A 113 30.71 11.57 -24.16
CA TRP A 113 30.09 12.15 -25.37
C TRP A 113 31.18 12.49 -26.38
N GLN A 114 31.22 11.76 -27.49
CA GLN A 114 32.24 11.88 -28.55
C GLN A 114 31.78 12.84 -29.67
N GLY A 115 31.12 13.93 -29.30
CA GLY A 115 30.42 14.80 -30.25
C GLY A 115 31.31 15.54 -31.26
N GLY A 116 32.63 15.50 -31.09
CA GLY A 116 33.59 16.01 -32.07
C GLY A 116 33.50 15.29 -33.42
N GLN A 117 33.05 14.03 -33.45
CA GLN A 117 32.94 13.21 -34.66
C GLN A 117 32.05 13.83 -35.75
N ALA A 118 31.00 14.56 -35.38
CA ALA A 118 30.18 15.35 -36.31
C ALA A 118 30.38 16.87 -36.19
N CYS A 119 30.74 17.37 -35.00
CA CYS A 119 30.90 18.81 -34.78
C CYS A 119 32.16 19.40 -35.44
N GLU A 120 33.26 18.65 -35.55
CA GLU A 120 34.47 19.12 -36.24
C GLU A 120 34.24 19.23 -37.76
N PRO A 121 33.71 18.20 -38.46
CA PRO A 121 33.38 18.33 -39.88
C PRO A 121 32.39 19.46 -40.16
N ALA A 122 31.42 19.69 -39.27
CA ALA A 122 30.48 20.81 -39.38
C ALA A 122 31.16 22.18 -39.18
N ALA A 123 32.09 22.32 -38.23
CA ALA A 123 32.87 23.54 -38.07
C ALA A 123 33.78 23.80 -39.30
N SER A 124 34.40 22.76 -39.85
CA SER A 124 35.22 22.84 -41.06
C SER A 124 34.39 23.24 -42.30
N LEU A 125 33.19 22.68 -42.47
CA LEU A 125 32.23 23.12 -43.50
C LEU A 125 31.80 24.59 -43.37
N ALA A 126 31.75 25.13 -42.13
CA ALA A 126 31.45 26.53 -41.90
C ALA A 126 32.63 27.46 -42.25
N LEU A 127 33.87 27.03 -42.00
CA LEU A 127 35.08 27.78 -42.38
C LEU A 127 35.17 27.92 -43.90
N ASP A 128 34.92 26.84 -44.65
CA ASP A 128 34.85 26.88 -46.11
C ASP A 128 33.80 27.89 -46.59
N ASP A 129 32.61 27.88 -45.99
CA ASP A 129 31.52 28.77 -46.38
C ASP A 129 31.79 30.24 -46.00
N VAL A 130 32.47 30.50 -44.89
CA VAL A 130 32.88 31.85 -44.45
C VAL A 130 33.99 32.39 -45.34
N ASN A 131 35.05 31.61 -45.61
CA ASN A 131 36.21 32.05 -46.38
C ASN A 131 35.90 32.24 -47.87
N ASN A 132 34.87 31.56 -48.41
CA ASN A 132 34.40 31.78 -49.78
C ASN A 132 33.52 33.04 -49.95
N ARG A 133 33.15 33.75 -48.87
CA ARG A 133 32.31 34.97 -48.93
C ARG A 133 33.19 36.20 -49.11
N THR A 134 33.05 36.90 -50.23
CA THR A 134 33.80 38.13 -50.54
C THR A 134 33.31 39.37 -49.79
N ASP A 135 32.16 39.32 -49.13
CA ASP A 135 31.55 40.41 -48.35
C ASP A 135 31.74 40.26 -46.82
N LEU A 136 32.50 39.26 -46.38
CA LEU A 136 32.73 38.95 -44.96
C LEU A 136 34.24 38.79 -44.73
N LEU A 137 34.78 39.44 -43.68
CA LEU A 137 36.24 39.42 -43.38
C LEU A 137 37.09 39.85 -44.59
N THR A 138 36.69 40.92 -45.30
CA THR A 138 37.36 41.39 -46.53
C THR A 138 38.87 41.57 -46.33
N GLY A 139 39.67 40.83 -47.09
CA GLY A 139 41.12 40.86 -46.99
C GLY A 139 41.72 40.00 -45.88
N PHE A 140 40.93 39.13 -45.24
CA PHE A 140 41.39 38.18 -44.22
C PHE A 140 40.81 36.77 -44.44
N THR A 141 41.56 35.74 -44.02
CA THR A 141 41.13 34.33 -44.07
C THR A 141 41.04 33.76 -42.65
N LEU A 142 39.95 33.08 -42.29
CA LEU A 142 39.78 32.47 -40.97
C LEU A 142 40.29 31.03 -40.95
N LYS A 143 41.19 30.70 -40.01
CA LYS A 143 41.80 29.37 -39.86
C LYS A 143 41.62 28.82 -38.44
N LEU A 144 41.04 27.62 -38.34
CA LEU A 144 40.86 26.89 -37.09
C LEU A 144 42.06 25.98 -36.84
N HIS A 145 42.63 26.08 -35.64
CA HIS A 145 43.63 25.14 -35.12
C HIS A 145 42.98 24.31 -34.03
N TRP A 146 42.77 23.02 -34.26
CA TRP A 146 42.10 22.15 -33.29
C TRP A 146 42.92 20.93 -32.92
N ASN A 147 42.62 20.38 -31.74
CA ASN A 147 43.15 19.11 -31.24
C ASN A 147 42.04 18.31 -30.55
N ASP A 148 42.22 16.99 -30.50
CA ASP A 148 41.33 16.09 -29.76
C ASP A 148 41.51 16.29 -28.24
N SER A 149 40.42 16.37 -27.50
CA SER A 149 40.45 16.36 -26.02
C SER A 149 40.35 14.97 -25.41
N GLU A 150 40.08 13.96 -26.25
CA GLU A 150 39.65 12.61 -25.90
C GLU A 150 38.50 12.54 -24.86
N VAL A 151 38.05 11.32 -24.60
CA VAL A 151 37.02 11.03 -23.61
C VAL A 151 37.39 9.78 -22.81
N ALA A 152 37.52 9.92 -21.50
CA ALA A 152 38.21 8.94 -20.65
C ALA A 152 37.24 8.05 -19.86
N THR A 153 37.45 6.73 -19.94
CA THR A 153 36.92 5.77 -18.95
C THR A 153 37.81 5.70 -17.72
N TYR A 154 37.40 6.31 -16.61
CA TYR A 154 38.18 6.29 -15.36
C TYR A 154 37.93 5.01 -14.56
N LYS A 155 38.94 4.15 -14.40
CA LYS A 155 38.97 3.09 -13.37
C LYS A 155 39.61 3.63 -12.10
N SER A 156 38.80 4.06 -11.14
CA SER A 156 39.28 4.70 -9.91
C SER A 156 39.91 3.70 -8.92
N ASN A 157 41.22 3.48 -9.04
CA ASN A 157 42.07 3.00 -7.95
C ASN A 157 42.82 4.22 -7.36
N VAL A 158 42.12 5.01 -6.53
CA VAL A 158 42.73 6.15 -5.82
C VAL A 158 42.61 5.91 -4.31
N PRO A 159 43.73 5.70 -3.59
CA PRO A 159 43.72 5.76 -2.13
C PRO A 159 43.52 7.20 -1.67
N CYS A 160 42.57 7.44 -0.78
CA CYS A 160 42.36 8.77 -0.19
C CYS A 160 43.59 9.22 0.60
N SER A 161 44.29 10.25 0.11
CA SER A 161 45.46 10.86 0.77
C SER A 161 45.56 12.36 0.45
N VAL A 162 44.68 13.18 1.04
CA VAL A 162 44.79 14.65 1.01
C VAL A 162 44.46 15.23 2.39
N VAL A 163 45.49 15.84 2.99
CA VAL A 163 45.46 16.93 4.00
C VAL A 163 44.58 16.77 5.24
N ILE A 164 45.22 16.41 6.35
CA ILE A 164 44.98 17.04 7.66
C ILE A 164 46.32 17.59 8.16
N THR A 165 46.51 18.90 8.06
CA THR A 165 47.57 19.63 8.77
C THR A 165 46.94 20.62 9.73
N ASN A 166 47.56 20.76 10.91
CA ASN A 166 47.14 21.61 12.04
C ASN A 166 45.79 21.28 12.71
N LEU A 167 45.86 20.50 13.79
CA LEU A 167 45.58 21.04 15.14
C LEU A 167 46.29 20.19 16.19
N GLY A 168 46.62 20.82 17.33
CA GLY A 168 47.61 20.31 18.29
C GLY A 168 47.15 19.13 19.16
N SER A 169 48.17 18.51 19.77
CA SER A 169 48.11 17.45 20.79
C SER A 169 46.93 17.50 21.76
N TYR A 170 46.26 16.36 21.99
CA TYR A 170 46.09 15.69 23.30
C TYR A 170 45.27 14.37 23.13
N TYR A 171 45.45 13.43 24.07
CA TYR A 171 44.73 12.14 24.22
C TYR A 171 45.01 10.98 23.23
N LEU A 172 46.10 10.27 23.53
CA LEU A 172 46.41 8.92 23.05
C LEU A 172 45.67 7.84 23.88
N PHE A 173 44.39 7.55 23.61
CA PHE A 173 43.73 6.34 24.21
C PHE A 173 42.52 5.75 23.44
N LEU A 174 42.32 6.06 22.15
CA LEU A 174 41.17 5.57 21.36
C LEU A 174 41.52 4.90 20.01
N CYS A 175 42.79 4.50 19.80
CA CYS A 175 43.24 4.04 18.47
C CYS A 175 43.05 2.54 18.19
N THR A 176 42.74 1.72 19.20
CA THR A 176 42.68 0.25 19.08
C THR A 176 41.32 -0.30 18.63
N GLN A 177 40.21 0.43 18.84
CA GLN A 177 38.87 -0.01 18.40
C GLN A 177 38.66 0.20 16.88
N ILE A 178 39.31 1.20 16.28
CA ILE A 178 39.06 1.62 14.88
C ILE A 178 39.74 0.67 13.87
N CYS A 179 40.92 0.13 14.20
CA CYS A 179 41.65 -0.78 13.30
C CYS A 179 40.92 -2.09 12.95
N LEU A 180 39.95 -2.52 13.75
CA LEU A 180 39.14 -3.72 13.46
C LEU A 180 37.99 -3.46 12.47
N CYS A 181 37.55 -2.21 12.31
CA CYS A 181 36.52 -1.85 11.33
C CYS A 181 37.10 -1.76 9.90
N VAL A 182 38.32 -1.23 9.77
CA VAL A 182 39.02 -1.05 8.48
C VAL A 182 39.30 -2.38 7.77
N ARG A 183 39.55 -3.48 8.51
CA ARG A 183 39.85 -4.79 7.91
C ARG A 183 38.66 -5.49 7.24
N LYS A 184 37.42 -5.04 7.44
CA LYS A 184 36.22 -5.65 6.84
C LYS A 184 35.67 -4.89 5.62
N ILE A 185 36.23 -3.73 5.29
CA ILE A 185 35.84 -2.88 4.15
C ILE A 185 36.72 -3.16 2.90
N SER A 186 37.85 -3.86 3.07
CA SER A 186 38.85 -4.09 2.01
C SER A 186 38.51 -5.19 0.99
N LEU A 187 37.23 -5.54 0.79
CA LEU A 187 36.81 -6.67 -0.05
C LEU A 187 35.61 -6.37 -0.99
N MET A 188 35.36 -5.08 -1.26
CA MET A 188 34.51 -4.64 -2.38
C MET A 188 35.28 -3.69 -3.30
N THR A 189 36.28 -4.21 -4.02
CA THR A 189 36.79 -3.56 -5.24
C THR A 189 35.79 -3.76 -6.37
N ALA A 190 34.71 -3.00 -6.35
CA ALA A 190 33.88 -2.79 -7.52
C ALA A 190 34.67 -1.90 -8.51
N VAL A 191 34.90 -2.41 -9.72
CA VAL A 191 35.62 -1.69 -10.77
C VAL A 191 34.63 -0.75 -11.45
N TYR A 192 34.59 0.50 -11.01
CA TYR A 192 33.77 1.54 -11.63
C TYR A 192 34.46 2.12 -12.87
N THR A 193 33.68 2.39 -13.91
CA THR A 193 34.08 3.15 -15.10
C THR A 193 33.17 4.36 -15.25
N TYR A 194 33.71 5.55 -14.97
CA TYR A 194 33.03 6.82 -15.24
C TYR A 194 33.32 7.26 -16.68
N GLN A 195 32.32 7.83 -17.36
CA GLN A 195 32.38 8.27 -18.76
C GLN A 195 32.33 9.81 -18.82
N MET A 196 33.49 10.48 -18.94
CA MET A 196 33.58 11.95 -18.96
C MET A 196 34.65 12.45 -19.93
N CYS A 197 34.44 13.63 -20.53
CA CYS A 197 35.47 14.33 -21.29
C CYS A 197 36.53 14.86 -20.30
N GLU A 198 37.81 14.67 -20.60
CA GLU A 198 38.86 14.88 -19.62
C GLU A 198 39.23 16.38 -19.49
N PRO A 199 38.98 17.03 -18.34
CA PRO A 199 39.31 18.46 -18.17
C PRO A 199 40.82 18.70 -18.12
N GLY A 200 41.61 17.71 -17.68
CA GLY A 200 43.08 17.77 -17.66
C GLY A 200 43.67 17.82 -19.08
N LEU A 201 43.27 16.91 -19.95
CA LEU A 201 43.65 16.92 -21.36
C LEU A 201 43.09 18.15 -22.09
N GLY A 202 41.84 18.55 -21.85
CA GLY A 202 41.27 19.79 -22.38
C GLY A 202 42.07 21.05 -22.00
N ALA A 203 42.54 21.14 -20.75
CA ALA A 203 43.44 22.20 -20.32
C ALA A 203 44.82 22.10 -21.02
N SER A 204 45.40 20.90 -21.11
CA SER A 204 46.68 20.67 -21.82
C SER A 204 46.61 21.13 -23.28
N VAL A 205 45.51 20.81 -23.98
CA VAL A 205 45.23 21.27 -25.35
C VAL A 205 45.12 22.79 -25.41
N MET A 206 44.40 23.43 -24.47
CA MET A 206 44.34 24.89 -24.37
C MET A 206 45.74 25.50 -24.19
N TYR A 207 46.57 24.99 -23.26
CA TYR A 207 47.94 25.49 -23.07
C TYR A 207 48.79 25.32 -24.34
N ASN A 208 48.69 24.18 -25.03
CA ASN A 208 49.38 23.94 -26.30
C ASN A 208 48.94 24.97 -27.37
N LEU A 209 47.63 25.19 -27.52
CA LEU A 209 47.10 26.21 -28.44
C LEU A 209 47.56 27.63 -28.08
N LEU A 210 47.60 28.00 -26.80
CA LEU A 210 47.93 29.37 -26.39
C LEU A 210 49.42 29.71 -26.47
N TYR A 211 50.30 28.78 -26.10
CA TYR A 211 51.74 29.03 -26.00
C TYR A 211 52.50 28.79 -27.32
N ASN A 212 51.93 28.03 -28.25
CA ASN A 212 52.51 27.84 -29.58
C ASN A 212 51.90 28.79 -30.60
N LYS A 213 52.77 29.41 -31.43
CA LYS A 213 52.35 30.23 -32.57
C LYS A 213 51.45 29.44 -33.55
N PRO A 214 50.56 30.10 -34.29
CA PRO A 214 50.26 31.54 -34.28
C PRO A 214 49.35 31.95 -33.11
N GLN A 215 49.17 33.25 -32.88
CA GLN A 215 48.32 33.80 -31.82
C GLN A 215 46.84 33.52 -32.11
N LYS A 216 46.03 33.10 -31.12
CA LYS A 216 44.59 32.83 -31.31
C LYS A 216 43.75 33.96 -30.72
N LEU A 217 42.69 34.34 -31.44
CA LEU A 217 41.74 35.40 -31.05
C LEU A 217 40.65 34.91 -30.11
N MET A 218 40.29 33.63 -30.21
CA MET A 218 39.11 33.05 -29.55
C MET A 218 39.23 31.53 -29.47
N LEU A 219 38.58 30.92 -28.48
CA LEU A 219 38.55 29.46 -28.28
C LEU A 219 37.15 28.88 -28.45
N LEU A 220 37.07 27.74 -29.13
CA LEU A 220 35.90 26.89 -29.25
C LEU A 220 36.10 25.63 -28.42
N ALA A 221 35.09 25.24 -27.64
CA ALA A 221 35.14 24.05 -26.79
C ALA A 221 33.82 23.27 -26.80
N GLY A 222 33.91 21.94 -26.73
CA GLY A 222 32.77 21.03 -26.76
C GLY A 222 32.12 20.80 -25.40
N CYS A 223 32.58 19.77 -24.68
CA CYS A 223 31.90 19.24 -23.49
C CYS A 223 31.81 20.26 -22.34
N SER A 224 30.73 20.16 -21.55
CA SER A 224 30.54 20.96 -20.33
C SER A 224 31.75 20.99 -19.38
N THR A 225 32.35 19.85 -19.04
CA THR A 225 33.49 19.78 -18.10
C THR A 225 34.73 20.51 -18.63
N VAL A 226 35.02 20.35 -19.93
CA VAL A 226 36.14 21.02 -20.61
C VAL A 226 35.86 22.52 -20.73
N CYS A 227 34.64 22.91 -21.10
CA CYS A 227 34.20 24.30 -21.15
C CYS A 227 34.35 25.02 -19.80
N THR A 228 33.98 24.38 -18.69
CA THR A 228 34.19 24.92 -17.34
C THR A 228 35.66 25.27 -17.11
N THR A 229 36.58 24.33 -17.34
CA THR A 229 38.02 24.53 -17.13
C THR A 229 38.61 25.58 -18.08
N VAL A 230 38.26 25.51 -19.37
CA VAL A 230 38.79 26.42 -20.41
C VAL A 230 38.29 27.84 -20.19
N ALA A 231 37.01 28.06 -19.89
CA ALA A 231 36.46 29.39 -19.66
C ALA A 231 36.91 30.03 -18.34
N GLU A 232 37.13 29.22 -17.29
CA GLU A 232 37.70 29.71 -16.04
C GLU A 232 39.15 30.17 -16.19
N ALA A 233 39.93 29.51 -17.07
CA ALA A 233 41.29 29.90 -17.40
C ALA A 233 41.36 31.06 -18.41
N ALA A 234 40.51 31.09 -19.45
CA ALA A 234 40.63 31.99 -20.59
C ALA A 234 40.56 33.49 -20.24
N LYS A 235 39.83 33.84 -19.17
CA LYS A 235 39.78 35.22 -18.65
C LYS A 235 41.15 35.78 -18.24
N MET A 236 42.13 34.93 -17.90
CA MET A 236 43.50 35.33 -17.57
C MET A 236 44.32 35.78 -18.80
N TRP A 237 43.88 35.42 -20.01
CA TRP A 237 44.48 35.81 -21.30
C TRP A 237 43.58 36.77 -22.10
N ASN A 238 42.57 37.38 -21.46
CA ASN A 238 41.55 38.21 -22.11
C ASN A 238 40.87 37.53 -23.32
N LEU A 239 40.64 36.22 -23.25
CA LEU A 239 40.05 35.46 -24.37
C LEU A 239 38.56 35.21 -24.20
N GLY A 240 37.84 35.37 -25.30
CA GLY A 240 36.48 34.87 -25.47
C GLY A 240 36.47 33.35 -25.68
N VAL A 241 35.48 32.68 -25.07
CA VAL A 241 35.23 31.24 -25.26
C VAL A 241 33.80 31.04 -25.76
N LEU A 242 33.63 30.35 -26.88
CA LEU A 242 32.31 29.98 -27.40
C LEU A 242 32.14 28.46 -27.38
N CYS A 243 31.29 27.98 -26.48
CA CYS A 243 31.04 26.56 -26.34
C CYS A 243 29.92 26.08 -27.26
N TYR A 244 30.17 25.05 -28.07
CA TYR A 244 29.21 24.53 -29.05
C TYR A 244 28.41 23.32 -28.55
N GLY A 245 28.87 22.63 -27.50
CA GLY A 245 28.25 21.41 -26.93
C GLY A 245 27.99 21.44 -25.43
N ALA A 246 28.16 22.58 -24.76
CA ALA A 246 28.12 22.66 -23.30
C ALA A 246 26.74 23.07 -22.75
N SER A 247 26.00 22.11 -22.21
CA SER A 247 24.63 22.31 -21.67
C SER A 247 24.57 22.65 -20.18
N SER A 248 25.67 22.57 -19.43
CA SER A 248 25.67 22.74 -17.96
C SER A 248 25.11 24.11 -17.52
N PRO A 249 24.12 24.16 -16.60
CA PRO A 249 23.63 25.40 -16.02
C PRO A 249 24.69 26.23 -15.29
N ALA A 250 25.72 25.60 -14.73
CA ALA A 250 26.78 26.28 -13.99
C ALA A 250 27.56 27.31 -14.86
N LEU A 251 27.61 27.10 -16.17
CA LEU A 251 28.29 27.99 -17.12
C LEU A 251 27.58 29.35 -17.32
N SER A 252 26.33 29.49 -16.88
CA SER A 252 25.56 30.74 -16.93
C SER A 252 25.99 31.77 -15.86
N ASP A 253 26.85 31.39 -14.90
CA ASP A 253 27.37 32.32 -13.88
C ASP A 253 28.41 33.28 -14.47
N ARG A 254 27.94 34.49 -14.77
CA ARG A 254 28.74 35.61 -15.28
C ARG A 254 29.85 36.09 -14.35
N ASN A 255 29.78 35.84 -13.05
CA ASN A 255 30.85 36.22 -12.11
C ASN A 255 32.07 35.30 -12.27
N ARG A 256 31.81 34.00 -12.50
CA ARG A 256 32.85 33.00 -12.72
C ARG A 256 33.34 32.95 -14.17
N PHE A 257 32.41 33.08 -15.13
CA PHE A 257 32.64 32.96 -16.58
C PHE A 257 32.25 34.25 -17.34
N PRO A 258 32.99 35.36 -17.18
CA PRO A 258 32.62 36.64 -17.77
C PRO A 258 32.73 36.66 -19.30
N THR A 259 33.67 35.92 -19.91
CA THR A 259 33.96 35.94 -21.36
C THR A 259 33.37 34.74 -22.13
N LEU A 260 32.49 33.95 -21.50
CA LEU A 260 31.86 32.78 -22.11
C LEU A 260 30.60 33.14 -22.91
N PHE A 261 30.43 32.49 -24.05
CA PHE A 261 29.15 32.35 -24.75
C PHE A 261 28.94 30.88 -25.14
N ARG A 262 27.72 30.49 -25.52
CA ARG A 262 27.46 29.16 -26.08
C ARG A 262 26.34 29.13 -27.11
N THR A 263 26.56 28.42 -28.22
CA THR A 263 25.51 28.11 -29.21
C THR A 263 24.66 26.92 -28.80
N HIS A 264 25.09 26.14 -27.80
CA HIS A 264 24.24 25.16 -27.12
C HIS A 264 23.32 25.84 -26.08
N PRO A 265 22.01 25.58 -26.07
CA PRO A 265 21.11 26.06 -25.01
C PRO A 265 21.46 25.49 -23.62
N SER A 266 21.14 26.23 -22.56
CA SER A 266 21.29 25.74 -21.18
C SER A 266 20.24 24.69 -20.84
N ALA A 267 20.59 23.66 -20.07
CA ALA A 267 19.65 22.61 -19.65
C ALA A 267 18.45 23.14 -18.82
N THR A 268 18.56 24.34 -18.23
CA THR A 268 17.45 25.01 -17.54
C THR A 268 16.33 25.46 -18.49
N VAL A 269 16.55 25.59 -19.80
CA VAL A 269 15.52 26.01 -20.78
C VAL A 269 14.31 25.06 -20.81
N HIS A 270 14.51 23.80 -20.42
CA HIS A 270 13.44 22.82 -20.30
C HIS A 270 12.52 23.06 -19.11
N ASN A 271 13.00 23.69 -18.02
CA ASN A 271 12.25 23.80 -16.78
C ASN A 271 11.02 24.73 -16.90
N PRO A 272 11.11 25.96 -17.46
CA PRO A 272 9.93 26.77 -17.76
C PRO A 272 8.89 26.02 -18.62
N THR A 273 9.35 25.22 -19.59
CA THR A 273 8.47 24.41 -20.45
C THR A 273 7.72 23.34 -19.66
N ARG A 274 8.41 22.64 -18.74
CA ARG A 274 7.82 21.62 -17.86
C ARG A 274 6.79 22.23 -16.91
N ILE A 275 7.08 23.38 -16.32
CA ILE A 275 6.16 24.13 -15.46
C ILE A 275 4.90 24.53 -16.26
N LYS A 276 5.06 25.09 -17.46
CA LYS A 276 3.91 25.46 -18.32
C LYS A 276 3.03 24.27 -18.71
N LEU A 277 3.63 23.08 -18.88
CA LEU A 277 2.89 21.84 -19.11
C LEU A 277 2.14 21.37 -17.86
N MET A 278 2.74 21.46 -16.67
CA MET A 278 2.08 21.15 -15.40
C MET A 278 0.88 22.08 -15.17
N GLU A 279 1.04 23.39 -15.40
CA GLU A 279 -0.04 24.38 -15.35
C GLU A 279 -1.16 24.06 -16.36
N LYS A 280 -0.81 23.76 -17.62
CA LYS A 280 -1.78 23.39 -18.68
C LYS A 280 -2.63 22.17 -18.31
N PHE A 281 -2.03 21.14 -17.71
CA PHE A 281 -2.70 19.89 -17.35
C PHE A 281 -3.28 19.88 -15.92
N GLY A 282 -3.10 20.96 -15.15
CA GLY A 282 -3.62 21.08 -13.78
C GLY A 282 -2.87 20.21 -12.76
N TRP A 283 -1.61 19.87 -13.02
CA TRP A 283 -0.78 19.07 -12.12
C TRP A 283 -0.14 19.95 -11.05
N SER A 284 -0.50 19.70 -9.79
CA SER A 284 -0.01 20.45 -8.62
C SER A 284 1.02 19.68 -7.77
N ARG A 285 1.21 18.38 -8.05
CA ARG A 285 2.14 17.50 -7.33
C ARG A 285 3.03 16.74 -8.31
N VAL A 286 4.34 16.80 -8.08
CA VAL A 286 5.35 16.14 -8.93
C VAL A 286 6.42 15.44 -8.10
N ALA A 287 7.10 14.47 -8.69
CA ALA A 287 8.30 13.84 -8.14
C ALA A 287 9.48 13.99 -9.09
N ILE A 288 10.69 13.97 -8.55
CA ILE A 288 11.93 14.14 -9.31
C ILE A 288 12.82 12.93 -9.10
N LEU A 289 13.33 12.35 -10.20
CA LEU A 289 14.31 11.26 -10.21
C LEU A 289 15.53 11.70 -11.01
N GLN A 290 16.67 11.86 -10.35
CA GLN A 290 17.91 12.31 -10.99
C GLN A 290 19.08 11.31 -10.84
N GLN A 291 19.95 11.26 -11.84
CA GLN A 291 21.30 10.73 -11.68
C GLN A 291 22.17 11.79 -10.96
N ALA A 292 23.14 11.35 -10.16
CA ALA A 292 24.02 12.21 -9.37
C ALA A 292 25.16 12.86 -10.20
N GLU A 293 24.80 13.59 -11.26
CA GLU A 293 25.73 14.33 -12.15
C GLU A 293 25.53 15.84 -12.00
N GLU A 294 26.60 16.63 -12.13
CA GLU A 294 26.59 18.10 -11.94
C GLU A 294 25.51 18.81 -12.78
N VAL A 295 25.35 18.40 -14.04
CA VAL A 295 24.37 18.97 -14.98
C VAL A 295 22.93 18.72 -14.50
N PHE A 296 22.64 17.52 -13.97
CA PHE A 296 21.28 17.19 -13.50
C PHE A 296 20.99 17.76 -12.12
N ILE A 297 21.99 17.81 -11.22
CA ILE A 297 21.86 18.43 -9.89
C ILE A 297 21.44 19.90 -10.03
N SER A 298 22.20 20.68 -10.80
CA SER A 298 21.92 22.10 -11.03
C SER A 298 20.61 22.34 -11.82
N THR A 299 20.25 21.45 -12.75
CA THR A 299 18.95 21.50 -13.44
C THR A 299 17.78 21.23 -12.49
N VAL A 300 17.94 20.36 -11.48
CA VAL A 300 16.91 20.12 -10.45
C VAL A 300 16.78 21.29 -9.49
N GLU A 301 17.87 21.94 -9.10
CA GLU A 301 17.84 23.10 -8.20
C GLU A 301 17.06 24.29 -8.82
N ASP A 302 17.24 24.55 -10.12
CA ASP A 302 16.42 25.52 -10.87
C ASP A 302 14.95 25.07 -10.99
N LEU A 303 14.69 23.78 -11.19
CA LEU A 303 13.31 23.26 -11.23
C LEU A 303 12.61 23.36 -9.86
N GLU A 304 13.31 23.08 -8.77
CA GLU A 304 12.80 23.22 -7.39
C GLU A 304 12.41 24.66 -7.07
N ALA A 305 13.23 25.64 -7.47
CA ALA A 305 12.92 27.05 -7.33
C ALA A 305 11.64 27.42 -8.10
N ARG A 306 11.53 27.03 -9.38
CA ARG A 306 10.38 27.35 -10.24
C ARG A 306 9.09 26.65 -9.81
N CYS A 307 9.15 25.39 -9.38
CA CYS A 307 8.00 24.69 -8.80
C CYS A 307 7.43 25.47 -7.61
N LYS A 308 8.31 25.97 -6.72
CA LYS A 308 7.91 26.76 -5.56
C LYS A 308 7.28 28.11 -5.94
N GLU A 309 7.74 28.74 -7.03
CA GLU A 309 7.18 29.99 -7.56
C GLU A 309 5.79 29.79 -8.18
N SER A 310 5.57 28.72 -8.96
CA SER A 310 4.26 28.35 -9.53
C SER A 310 3.32 27.61 -8.56
N GLY A 311 3.70 27.41 -7.29
CA GLY A 311 2.88 26.74 -6.28
C GLY A 311 2.72 25.22 -6.46
N ILE A 312 3.65 24.57 -7.17
CA ILE A 312 3.69 23.14 -7.43
C ILE A 312 4.49 22.44 -6.31
N GLU A 313 3.88 21.45 -5.65
CA GLU A 313 4.50 20.67 -4.58
C GLU A 313 5.39 19.55 -5.14
N ILE A 314 6.62 19.44 -4.61
CA ILE A 314 7.53 18.33 -4.91
C ILE A 314 7.37 17.27 -3.82
N VAL A 315 6.69 16.17 -4.16
CA VAL A 315 6.36 15.05 -3.26
C VAL A 315 7.60 14.32 -2.77
N THR A 316 8.55 14.09 -3.67
CA THR A 316 9.83 13.45 -3.35
C THR A 316 10.87 13.77 -4.43
N ARG A 317 12.10 14.03 -3.98
CA ARG A 317 13.32 14.01 -4.81
C ARG A 317 14.06 12.71 -4.50
N GLN A 318 14.38 11.92 -5.53
CA GLN A 318 15.22 10.73 -5.42
C GLN A 318 16.45 10.91 -6.31
N SER A 319 17.62 10.54 -5.79
CA SER A 319 18.89 10.59 -6.53
C SER A 319 19.57 9.23 -6.49
N PHE A 320 20.10 8.78 -7.63
CA PHE A 320 20.87 7.54 -7.73
C PHE A 320 22.21 7.77 -8.45
N LEU A 321 23.19 6.89 -8.19
CA LEU A 321 24.50 6.94 -8.85
C LEU A 321 24.59 5.95 -10.03
N SER A 322 24.11 4.71 -9.85
CA SER A 322 24.29 3.63 -10.83
C SER A 322 23.13 2.63 -10.91
N ASP A 323 22.57 2.25 -9.75
CA ASP A 323 21.36 1.42 -9.63
C ASP A 323 20.15 2.30 -9.26
N PRO A 324 19.11 2.40 -10.11
CA PRO A 324 17.91 3.16 -9.82
C PRO A 324 16.87 2.39 -8.98
N THR A 325 17.07 1.10 -8.70
CA THR A 325 16.03 0.20 -8.16
C THR A 325 15.35 0.72 -6.90
N ASP A 326 16.13 1.12 -5.88
CA ASP A 326 15.56 1.62 -4.61
C ASP A 326 14.93 3.00 -4.77
N ALA A 327 15.50 3.86 -5.63
CA ALA A 327 14.97 5.18 -5.94
C ALA A 327 13.59 5.08 -6.62
N VAL A 328 13.45 4.22 -7.63
CA VAL A 328 12.19 3.94 -8.33
C VAL A 328 11.16 3.30 -7.39
N ARG A 329 11.58 2.37 -6.51
CA ARG A 329 10.68 1.79 -5.49
C ARG A 329 10.17 2.83 -4.47
N ASN A 330 10.98 3.85 -4.16
CA ASN A 330 10.54 4.95 -3.28
C ASN A 330 9.51 5.86 -3.95
N LEU A 331 9.57 6.07 -5.27
CA LEU A 331 8.52 6.81 -6.00
C LEU A 331 7.15 6.12 -5.85
N TRP A 332 7.11 4.79 -6.02
CA TRP A 332 5.90 3.98 -5.82
C TRP A 332 5.35 4.12 -4.39
N ARG A 333 6.21 4.06 -3.38
CA ARG A 333 5.82 4.21 -1.96
C ARG A 333 5.19 5.56 -1.61
N GLN A 334 5.43 6.60 -2.41
CA GLN A 334 4.95 7.97 -2.17
C GLN A 334 3.73 8.36 -3.03
N ASP A 335 3.11 7.42 -3.76
CA ASP A 335 2.04 7.69 -4.77
C ASP A 335 2.46 8.78 -5.78
N ALA A 336 3.72 8.72 -6.23
CA ALA A 336 4.25 9.64 -7.23
C ALA A 336 3.73 9.28 -8.62
N ARG A 337 2.88 10.15 -9.19
CA ARG A 337 2.22 9.92 -10.49
C ARG A 337 2.81 10.72 -11.65
N ILE A 338 3.18 11.98 -11.40
CA ILE A 338 3.86 12.85 -12.37
C ILE A 338 5.34 12.89 -12.00
N ILE A 339 6.22 12.39 -12.85
CA ILE A 339 7.63 12.14 -12.52
C ILE A 339 8.56 12.79 -13.55
N VAL A 340 9.54 13.57 -13.09
CA VAL A 340 10.58 14.18 -13.93
C VAL A 340 11.88 13.41 -13.80
N GLY A 341 12.28 12.72 -14.88
CA GLY A 341 13.52 11.93 -14.97
C GLY A 341 14.67 12.71 -15.63
N LEU A 342 15.80 12.82 -14.93
CA LEU A 342 16.99 13.54 -15.37
C LEU A 342 18.25 12.68 -15.22
N PHE A 343 18.66 12.03 -16.31
CA PHE A 343 19.75 11.06 -16.34
C PHE A 343 20.28 10.87 -17.77
N TYR A 344 21.36 10.11 -17.94
CA TYR A 344 21.87 9.74 -19.28
C TYR A 344 21.18 8.49 -19.84
N VAL A 345 21.25 8.28 -21.16
CA VAL A 345 20.54 7.21 -21.91
C VAL A 345 20.78 5.77 -21.38
N VAL A 346 21.97 5.48 -20.85
CA VAL A 346 22.32 4.20 -20.21
C VAL A 346 21.53 4.01 -18.92
N ALA A 347 21.50 5.03 -18.06
CA ALA A 347 20.70 5.04 -16.84
C ALA A 347 19.19 5.03 -17.14
N ALA A 348 18.77 5.73 -18.20
CA ALA A 348 17.38 5.77 -18.66
C ALA A 348 16.82 4.37 -18.96
N ARG A 349 17.61 3.49 -19.61
CA ARG A 349 17.17 2.11 -19.89
C ARG A 349 17.03 1.26 -18.64
N ARG A 350 17.89 1.47 -17.64
CA ARG A 350 17.77 0.83 -16.32
C ARG A 350 16.53 1.31 -15.57
N VAL A 351 16.26 2.62 -15.61
CA VAL A 351 15.04 3.22 -15.03
C VAL A 351 13.78 2.68 -15.71
N LEU A 352 13.70 2.63 -17.05
CA LEU A 352 12.58 2.02 -17.79
C LEU A 352 12.34 0.55 -17.41
N CYS A 353 13.41 -0.24 -17.27
CA CYS A 353 13.30 -1.64 -16.86
C CYS A 353 12.75 -1.78 -15.43
N GLU A 354 13.16 -0.92 -14.49
CA GLU A 354 12.58 -0.88 -13.15
C GLU A 354 11.16 -0.30 -13.12
N MET A 355 10.83 0.68 -13.97
CA MET A 355 9.45 1.16 -14.15
C MET A 355 8.51 0.02 -14.56
N TYR A 356 8.95 -0.83 -15.50
CA TYR A 356 8.19 -2.02 -15.89
C TYR A 356 7.99 -2.98 -14.71
N LYS A 357 9.08 -3.35 -14.00
CA LYS A 357 9.03 -4.28 -12.87
C LYS A 357 8.16 -3.78 -11.70
N GLN A 358 8.22 -2.49 -11.39
CA GLN A 358 7.43 -1.85 -10.32
C GLN A 358 6.03 -1.39 -10.78
N LYS A 359 5.67 -1.58 -12.07
CA LYS A 359 4.40 -1.15 -12.69
C LYS A 359 4.12 0.36 -12.59
N LEU A 360 5.15 1.20 -12.70
CA LEU A 360 5.06 2.67 -12.71
C LEU A 360 4.87 3.24 -14.12
N TYR A 361 3.91 2.69 -14.87
CA TYR A 361 3.60 3.06 -16.26
C TYR A 361 2.11 2.89 -16.57
N GLY A 362 1.65 3.38 -17.73
CA GLY A 362 0.26 3.29 -18.19
C GLY A 362 -0.63 4.44 -17.67
N LYS A 363 -1.95 4.25 -17.66
CA LYS A 363 -2.96 5.32 -17.51
C LYS A 363 -2.83 6.22 -16.26
N GLN A 364 -2.11 5.77 -15.23
CA GLN A 364 -1.97 6.45 -13.93
C GLN A 364 -0.72 7.33 -13.81
N TYR A 365 0.27 7.15 -14.69
CA TYR A 365 1.61 7.71 -14.54
C TYR A 365 2.02 8.52 -15.77
N VAL A 366 2.71 9.64 -15.55
CA VAL A 366 3.32 10.46 -16.61
C VAL A 366 4.78 10.65 -16.28
N TRP A 367 5.64 10.28 -17.23
CA TRP A 367 7.08 10.46 -17.15
C TRP A 367 7.52 11.57 -18.09
N PHE A 368 8.33 12.50 -17.59
CA PHE A 368 9.12 13.41 -18.40
C PHE A 368 10.54 12.88 -18.53
N PHE A 369 11.01 12.71 -19.77
CA PHE A 369 12.41 12.48 -20.08
C PHE A 369 13.00 13.68 -20.85
N ILE A 370 14.31 13.63 -21.08
CA ILE A 370 15.04 14.62 -21.88
C ILE A 370 14.98 14.17 -23.35
N GLY A 371 14.66 15.06 -24.29
CA GLY A 371 14.36 14.68 -25.67
C GLY A 371 15.56 14.32 -26.56
N TRP A 372 16.78 14.74 -26.20
CA TRP A 372 18.04 14.52 -26.93
C TRP A 372 18.50 13.04 -27.09
N TYR A 373 17.65 12.06 -26.80
CA TYR A 373 17.97 10.65 -27.01
C TYR A 373 17.62 10.23 -28.44
N GLU A 374 18.36 9.27 -29.00
CA GLU A 374 18.02 8.63 -30.29
C GLU A 374 16.60 8.05 -30.28
N ASP A 375 15.81 8.18 -31.34
CA ASP A 375 14.39 7.75 -31.38
C ASP A 375 14.15 6.32 -30.84
N ASN A 376 15.06 5.38 -31.13
CA ASN A 376 14.97 3.97 -30.74
C ASN A 376 15.81 3.60 -29.49
N TRP A 377 16.21 4.59 -28.67
CA TRP A 377 17.16 4.43 -27.57
C TRP A 377 16.81 3.33 -26.56
N PHE A 378 15.53 3.04 -26.34
CA PHE A 378 15.03 2.06 -25.37
C PHE A 378 15.06 0.61 -25.89
N GLU A 379 15.30 0.40 -27.19
CA GLU A 379 15.40 -0.95 -27.79
C GLU A 379 16.84 -1.43 -28.00
N VAL A 380 17.81 -0.52 -28.03
CA VAL A 380 19.19 -0.79 -28.41
C VAL A 380 20.07 -1.13 -27.21
N ASN A 381 21.18 -1.83 -27.47
CA ASN A 381 22.26 -2.12 -26.52
C ASN A 381 21.85 -2.82 -25.20
N LEU A 382 20.62 -3.32 -25.05
CA LEU A 382 20.11 -3.95 -23.81
C LEU A 382 21.00 -5.09 -23.29
N VAL A 383 21.46 -5.97 -24.18
CA VAL A 383 22.35 -7.10 -23.86
C VAL A 383 23.77 -6.65 -23.50
N LYS A 384 24.24 -5.55 -24.10
CA LYS A 384 25.58 -4.98 -23.88
C LYS A 384 25.72 -4.33 -22.49
N GLU A 385 24.61 -3.85 -21.94
CA GLU A 385 24.56 -3.05 -20.70
C GLU A 385 23.92 -3.78 -19.50
N ASP A 386 23.66 -5.08 -19.67
CA ASP A 386 23.08 -5.99 -18.67
C ASP A 386 21.68 -5.54 -18.18
N VAL A 387 20.83 -5.11 -19.12
CA VAL A 387 19.45 -4.70 -18.83
C VAL A 387 18.53 -5.92 -18.89
N GLY A 388 18.10 -6.41 -17.72
CA GLY A 388 17.27 -7.62 -17.58
C GLY A 388 15.80 -7.52 -18.02
N CYS A 389 15.48 -6.69 -19.02
CA CYS A 389 14.14 -6.54 -19.60
C CYS A 389 14.16 -6.76 -21.12
N THR A 390 13.05 -7.26 -21.68
CA THR A 390 12.91 -7.47 -23.13
C THR A 390 12.46 -6.20 -23.86
N LYS A 391 12.69 -6.11 -25.18
CA LYS A 391 12.26 -4.96 -25.99
C LYS A 391 10.78 -4.60 -25.83
N GLU A 392 9.89 -5.59 -25.81
CA GLU A 392 8.44 -5.33 -25.66
C GLU A 392 8.08 -4.81 -24.26
N GLN A 393 8.81 -5.23 -23.22
CA GLN A 393 8.66 -4.68 -21.87
C GLN A 393 9.12 -3.21 -21.83
N MET A 394 10.24 -2.91 -22.50
CA MET A 394 10.77 -1.54 -22.62
C MET A 394 9.80 -0.62 -23.37
N ARG A 395 9.25 -1.05 -24.52
CA ARG A 395 8.20 -0.34 -25.26
C ARG A 395 6.97 -0.06 -24.39
N THR A 396 6.49 -1.08 -23.68
CA THR A 396 5.31 -0.98 -22.82
C THR A 396 5.51 0.03 -21.68
N ALA A 397 6.73 0.13 -21.13
CA ALA A 397 7.06 1.11 -20.09
C ALA A 397 7.36 2.52 -20.63
N ALA A 398 7.79 2.65 -21.88
CA ALA A 398 8.05 3.92 -22.54
C ALA A 398 6.79 4.57 -23.14
N GLU A 399 5.72 3.81 -23.43
CA GLU A 399 4.51 4.35 -24.05
C GLU A 399 3.89 5.50 -23.24
N GLY A 400 3.55 6.61 -23.91
CA GLY A 400 2.88 7.77 -23.33
C GLY A 400 3.77 8.78 -22.62
N HIS A 401 5.08 8.53 -22.47
CA HIS A 401 6.00 9.49 -21.84
C HIS A 401 6.15 10.78 -22.68
N LEU A 402 6.46 11.88 -22.00
CA LEU A 402 6.70 13.20 -22.59
C LEU A 402 8.20 13.49 -22.67
N THR A 403 8.64 14.15 -23.73
CA THR A 403 10.00 14.69 -23.87
C THR A 403 9.97 16.21 -24.01
N THR A 404 11.03 16.84 -23.51
CA THR A 404 11.32 18.26 -23.74
C THR A 404 12.74 18.38 -24.29
N GLU A 405 12.90 19.04 -25.43
CA GLU A 405 14.17 19.25 -26.12
C GLU A 405 14.30 20.70 -26.61
N ALA A 406 15.51 21.23 -26.74
CA ALA A 406 15.71 22.54 -27.37
C ALA A 406 15.96 22.32 -28.87
N LEU A 407 15.35 23.14 -29.74
CA LEU A 407 15.53 22.99 -31.19
C LEU A 407 16.98 23.23 -31.61
N MET A 408 17.65 22.16 -32.05
CA MET A 408 19.00 22.22 -32.64
C MET A 408 18.99 22.33 -34.17
N TRP A 409 17.87 22.02 -34.82
CA TRP A 409 17.68 22.10 -36.27
C TRP A 409 16.52 23.02 -36.64
N ASN A 410 16.74 23.97 -37.55
CA ASN A 410 15.68 24.82 -38.07
C ASN A 410 14.65 23.99 -38.84
N GLN A 411 13.39 24.00 -38.39
CA GLN A 411 12.29 23.27 -39.02
C GLN A 411 11.74 23.97 -40.28
N ASN A 412 12.15 25.22 -40.54
CA ASN A 412 11.68 26.01 -41.68
C ASN A 412 12.63 25.87 -42.88
N ASN A 413 12.10 25.65 -44.07
CA ASN A 413 12.84 25.63 -45.35
C ASN A 413 13.28 27.04 -45.85
N GLN A 414 13.62 27.94 -44.91
CA GLN A 414 14.17 29.26 -45.23
C GLN A 414 15.68 29.16 -45.50
N ARG A 415 16.18 29.95 -46.45
CA ARG A 415 17.64 30.08 -46.65
C ARG A 415 18.23 30.85 -45.47
N THR A 416 19.28 30.29 -44.90
CA THR A 416 20.06 30.85 -43.78
C THR A 416 21.12 31.82 -44.28
N ILE A 417 21.91 32.41 -43.37
CA ILE A 417 22.98 33.35 -43.74
C ILE A 417 24.02 32.76 -44.71
N SER A 418 24.24 31.44 -44.69
CA SER A 418 25.14 30.75 -45.64
C SER A 418 24.55 30.55 -47.03
N GLY A 419 23.35 31.07 -47.29
CA GLY A 419 22.57 30.87 -48.51
C GLY A 419 21.91 29.50 -48.62
N LYS A 420 22.17 28.57 -47.69
CA LYS A 420 21.69 27.18 -47.68
C LYS A 420 20.49 27.00 -46.75
N THR A 421 19.63 26.02 -47.02
CA THR A 421 18.61 25.56 -46.05
C THR A 421 19.21 24.56 -45.07
N ALA A 422 18.50 24.24 -43.98
CA ALA A 422 18.93 23.21 -43.04
C ALA A 422 19.05 21.81 -43.70
N GLU A 423 18.19 21.52 -44.69
CA GLU A 423 18.26 20.28 -45.48
C GLU A 423 19.46 20.23 -46.42
N ASP A 424 19.84 21.36 -47.04
CA ASP A 424 21.03 21.43 -47.88
C ASP A 424 22.30 21.21 -47.04
N PHE A 425 22.35 21.78 -45.83
CA PHE A 425 23.42 21.51 -44.86
C PHE A 425 23.45 20.02 -44.46
N ARG A 426 22.28 19.44 -44.14
CA ARG A 426 22.17 18.03 -43.72
C ARG A 426 22.74 17.07 -44.76
N LYS A 427 22.44 17.29 -46.04
CA LYS A 427 23.00 16.51 -47.16
C LYS A 427 24.52 16.63 -47.25
N ARG A 428 25.05 17.86 -47.20
CA ARG A 428 26.50 18.11 -47.28
C ARG A 428 27.25 17.52 -46.09
N LEU A 429 26.70 17.58 -44.87
CA LEU A 429 27.26 16.93 -43.69
C LEU A 429 27.29 15.40 -43.86
N ASN A 430 26.20 14.81 -44.36
CA ASN A 430 26.12 13.38 -44.64
C ASN A 430 27.14 12.92 -45.71
N GLU A 431 27.37 13.71 -46.75
CA GLU A 431 28.40 13.44 -47.75
C GLU A 431 29.81 13.41 -47.13
N VAL A 432 30.16 14.40 -46.29
CA VAL A 432 31.45 14.45 -45.59
C VAL A 432 31.60 13.30 -44.60
N LEU A 433 30.59 13.00 -43.79
CA LEU A 433 30.63 11.87 -42.85
C LEU A 433 30.74 10.52 -43.57
N SER A 434 30.12 10.38 -44.74
CA SER A 434 30.27 9.18 -45.58
C SER A 434 31.71 9.04 -46.12
N GLN A 435 32.37 10.15 -46.49
CA GLN A 435 33.78 10.16 -46.89
C GLN A 435 34.73 9.81 -45.72
N LEU A 436 34.35 10.18 -44.49
CA LEU A 436 35.07 9.80 -43.26
C LEU A 436 34.81 8.35 -42.82
N GLY A 437 33.97 7.59 -43.55
CA GLY A 437 33.74 6.16 -43.32
C GLY A 437 32.56 5.82 -42.40
N TYR A 438 31.68 6.79 -42.08
CA TYR A 438 30.46 6.52 -41.31
C TYR A 438 29.33 5.93 -42.18
N ASP A 439 28.57 4.99 -41.60
CA ASP A 439 27.50 4.21 -42.27
C ASP A 439 26.17 4.99 -42.36
N ILE A 440 26.22 6.18 -42.95
CA ILE A 440 25.06 7.07 -43.09
C ILE A 440 23.95 6.44 -43.95
N GLY A 441 24.30 5.56 -44.88
CA GLY A 441 23.35 4.86 -45.76
C GLY A 441 22.38 3.92 -45.04
N ASN A 442 22.74 3.44 -43.84
CA ASN A 442 21.86 2.65 -42.95
C ASN A 442 21.34 3.46 -41.75
N GLU A 443 21.24 4.80 -41.89
CA GLU A 443 20.78 5.74 -40.86
C GLU A 443 21.59 5.68 -39.54
N ARG A 444 22.87 5.26 -39.61
CA ARG A 444 23.78 5.23 -38.45
C ARG A 444 24.65 6.49 -38.42
N PHE A 445 24.17 7.47 -37.68
CA PHE A 445 24.88 8.72 -37.44
C PHE A 445 25.89 8.58 -36.29
N PRO A 446 27.05 9.27 -36.34
CA PRO A 446 27.98 9.35 -35.21
C PRO A 446 27.45 10.21 -34.06
N GLU A 447 28.09 10.11 -32.90
CA GLU A 447 27.79 11.01 -31.76
C GLU A 447 28.06 12.48 -32.13
N GLY A 448 27.25 13.39 -31.58
CA GLY A 448 27.31 14.83 -31.89
C GLY A 448 26.59 15.26 -33.17
N TYR A 449 25.94 14.34 -33.90
CA TYR A 449 25.27 14.68 -35.16
C TYR A 449 24.09 15.64 -34.97
N GLN A 450 23.36 15.57 -33.85
CA GLN A 450 22.29 16.52 -33.55
C GLN A 450 22.84 17.92 -33.22
N GLU A 451 24.01 17.98 -32.61
CA GLU A 451 24.70 19.18 -32.17
C GLU A 451 25.56 19.83 -33.28
N ALA A 452 25.79 19.13 -34.40
CA ALA A 452 26.60 19.61 -35.52
C ALA A 452 26.17 21.00 -36.08
N PRO A 453 24.87 21.33 -36.23
CA PRO A 453 24.42 22.69 -36.57
C PRO A 453 24.88 23.77 -35.59
N LEU A 454 25.05 23.43 -34.30
CA LEU A 454 25.48 24.37 -33.24
C LEU A 454 26.95 24.74 -33.40
N ALA A 455 27.78 23.79 -33.86
CA ALA A 455 29.19 24.01 -34.20
C ALA A 455 29.33 24.81 -35.51
N TYR A 456 28.53 24.48 -36.53
CA TYR A 456 28.48 25.25 -37.79
C TYR A 456 28.10 26.72 -37.52
N ASP A 457 27.03 26.96 -36.78
CA ASP A 457 26.57 28.31 -36.45
C ASP A 457 27.50 29.04 -35.44
N ALA A 458 28.31 28.30 -34.66
CA ALA A 458 29.33 28.92 -33.80
C ALA A 458 30.42 29.62 -34.64
N ILE A 459 30.90 28.99 -35.70
CA ILE A 459 31.87 29.60 -36.63
C ILE A 459 31.28 30.83 -37.31
N TRP A 460 30.00 30.79 -37.73
CA TRP A 460 29.30 31.96 -38.27
C TRP A 460 29.18 33.10 -37.26
N ALA A 461 28.86 32.81 -35.99
CA ALA A 461 28.81 33.81 -34.93
C ALA A 461 30.19 34.49 -34.72
N VAL A 462 31.27 33.70 -34.72
CA VAL A 462 32.66 34.21 -34.65
C VAL A 462 32.98 35.13 -35.83
N ALA A 463 32.72 34.69 -37.06
CA ALA A 463 33.03 35.46 -38.27
C ALA A 463 32.26 36.78 -38.33
N LEU A 464 30.98 36.79 -37.95
CA LEU A 464 30.15 38.00 -37.86
C LEU A 464 30.65 38.96 -36.77
N ALA A 465 31.04 38.43 -35.61
CA ALA A 465 31.58 39.23 -34.52
C ALA A 465 32.93 39.86 -34.91
N PHE A 466 33.84 39.10 -35.53
CA PHE A 466 35.11 39.61 -36.03
C PHE A 466 34.92 40.69 -37.11
N ASN A 467 34.02 40.48 -38.07
CA ASN A 467 33.72 41.48 -39.09
C ASN A 467 33.20 42.80 -38.49
N LYS A 468 32.30 42.72 -37.50
CA LYS A 468 31.81 43.89 -36.75
C LYS A 468 32.89 44.55 -35.91
N THR A 469 33.81 43.77 -35.34
CA THR A 469 34.96 44.27 -34.56
C THR A 469 35.95 45.01 -35.47
N MET A 470 36.28 44.44 -36.64
CA MET A 470 37.16 45.06 -37.64
C MET A 470 36.62 46.43 -38.09
N GLU A 471 35.31 46.57 -38.30
CA GLU A 471 34.70 47.86 -38.64
C GLU A 471 34.91 48.94 -37.55
N GLN A 472 34.96 48.54 -36.26
CA GLN A 472 35.23 49.45 -35.14
C GLN A 472 36.73 49.73 -34.98
N LEU A 473 37.59 48.72 -35.12
CA LEU A 473 39.04 48.87 -35.02
C LEU A 473 39.61 49.71 -36.17
N HIS A 474 39.08 49.57 -37.39
CA HIS A 474 39.46 50.39 -38.54
C HIS A 474 39.20 51.89 -38.31
N LYS A 475 38.13 52.25 -37.57
CA LYS A 475 37.86 53.64 -37.16
C LYS A 475 38.89 54.18 -36.15
N ARG A 476 39.60 53.29 -35.44
CA ARG A 476 40.69 53.60 -34.50
C ARG A 476 42.09 53.38 -35.10
N GLY A 477 42.19 52.96 -36.37
CA GLY A 477 43.46 52.65 -37.03
C GLY A 477 44.18 51.40 -36.50
N LYS A 478 43.48 50.50 -35.80
CA LYS A 478 44.00 49.21 -35.31
C LYS A 478 43.59 48.06 -36.23
N SER A 479 44.38 46.98 -36.30
CA SER A 479 43.99 45.73 -36.95
C SER A 479 43.65 44.65 -35.92
N LEU A 480 42.77 43.71 -36.29
CA LEU A 480 42.50 42.52 -35.47
C LEU A 480 43.74 41.60 -35.36
N LYS A 481 44.70 41.73 -36.30
CA LYS A 481 46.00 41.04 -36.30
C LYS A 481 46.91 41.49 -35.15
N ASP A 482 46.77 42.73 -34.67
CA ASP A 482 47.63 43.30 -33.62
C ASP A 482 47.25 42.82 -32.20
N PHE A 483 46.25 41.93 -32.11
CA PHE A 483 45.74 41.41 -30.84
C PHE A 483 46.83 40.63 -30.07
N THR A 484 46.97 40.98 -28.79
CA THR A 484 47.80 40.26 -27.82
C THR A 484 46.93 39.83 -26.65
N TYR A 485 47.30 38.76 -25.93
CA TYR A 485 46.55 38.33 -24.74
C TYR A 485 46.52 39.38 -23.60
N THR A 486 47.31 40.45 -23.71
CA THR A 486 47.29 41.63 -22.83
C THR A 486 46.33 42.74 -23.28
N ASP A 487 45.85 42.72 -24.53
CA ASP A 487 44.95 43.75 -25.06
C ASP A 487 43.49 43.50 -24.66
N LYS A 488 43.12 44.04 -23.50
CA LYS A 488 41.75 44.00 -23.01
C LYS A 488 40.79 44.87 -23.83
N GLU A 489 41.24 45.96 -24.45
CA GLU A 489 40.34 46.86 -25.21
C GLU A 489 39.74 46.12 -26.40
N THR A 490 40.60 45.45 -27.18
CA THR A 490 40.16 44.63 -28.32
C THR A 490 39.34 43.42 -27.87
N ALA A 491 39.67 42.80 -26.72
CA ALA A 491 38.88 41.71 -26.16
C ALA A 491 37.45 42.14 -25.76
N ASP A 492 37.31 43.30 -25.12
CA ASP A 492 36.00 43.87 -24.74
C ASP A 492 35.18 44.27 -25.99
N ASP A 493 35.82 44.79 -27.05
CA ASP A 493 35.18 45.03 -28.35
C ASP A 493 34.67 43.71 -28.99
N ILE A 494 35.48 42.64 -29.00
CA ILE A 494 35.07 41.30 -29.48
C ILE A 494 33.89 40.77 -28.66
N TYR A 495 33.96 40.88 -27.33
CA TYR A 495 32.87 40.46 -26.43
C TYR A 495 31.56 41.20 -26.75
N SER A 496 31.62 42.52 -26.90
CA SER A 496 30.46 43.35 -27.27
C SER A 496 29.95 43.03 -28.68
N ALA A 497 30.83 42.67 -29.61
CA ALA A 497 30.44 42.22 -30.94
C ALA A 497 29.65 40.91 -30.85
N ILE A 498 30.17 39.88 -30.18
CA ILE A 498 29.49 38.57 -29.99
C ILE A 498 28.13 38.76 -29.30
N ASN A 499 28.08 39.48 -28.18
CA ASN A 499 26.85 39.73 -27.43
C ASN A 499 25.73 40.38 -28.28
N SER A 500 26.12 41.17 -29.28
CA SER A 500 25.20 41.84 -30.21
C SER A 500 25.06 41.14 -31.57
N THR A 501 25.57 39.91 -31.74
CA THR A 501 25.31 39.11 -32.94
C THR A 501 23.91 38.50 -32.88
N GLN A 502 23.18 38.62 -33.98
CA GLN A 502 21.90 37.95 -34.18
C GLN A 502 21.72 37.64 -35.66
N PHE A 503 21.46 36.38 -36.01
CA PHE A 503 21.28 35.93 -37.39
C PHE A 503 20.40 34.69 -37.48
N LEU A 504 20.04 34.30 -38.70
CA LEU A 504 19.36 33.03 -39.00
C LEU A 504 20.40 32.03 -39.50
N GLY A 505 20.76 31.09 -38.62
CA GLY A 505 21.67 29.97 -38.90
C GLY A 505 20.93 28.67 -39.22
N VAL A 506 21.69 27.59 -39.41
CA VAL A 506 21.18 26.23 -39.71
C VAL A 506 20.35 25.69 -38.55
N SER A 507 20.75 25.99 -37.33
CA SER A 507 20.03 25.63 -36.10
C SER A 507 18.87 26.58 -35.77
N GLY A 508 18.58 27.57 -36.61
CA GLY A 508 17.51 28.53 -36.45
C GLY A 508 18.02 29.93 -36.09
N ARG A 509 17.21 30.74 -35.41
CA ARG A 509 17.65 32.07 -34.97
C ARG A 509 18.70 31.91 -33.86
N VAL A 510 19.88 32.47 -34.09
CA VAL A 510 20.99 32.51 -33.13
C VAL A 510 20.99 33.89 -32.48
N ALA A 511 20.93 33.91 -31.16
CA ALA A 511 21.04 35.10 -30.32
C ALA A 511 21.46 34.66 -28.90
N PHE A 512 22.25 35.48 -28.22
CA PHE A 512 22.73 35.22 -26.87
C PHE A 512 21.95 36.03 -25.83
N SER A 513 21.73 35.44 -24.65
CA SER A 513 21.17 36.14 -23.49
C SER A 513 22.25 36.97 -22.78
N SER A 514 21.86 37.80 -21.81
CA SER A 514 22.81 38.49 -20.92
C SER A 514 23.74 37.54 -20.15
N GLN A 515 23.32 36.28 -19.94
CA GLN A 515 24.12 35.21 -19.33
C GLN A 515 25.04 34.48 -20.32
N GLY A 516 24.99 34.81 -21.61
CA GLY A 516 25.80 34.18 -22.67
C GLY A 516 25.21 32.90 -23.25
N ASP A 517 24.04 32.50 -22.75
CA ASP A 517 23.33 31.31 -23.18
C ASP A 517 22.57 31.60 -24.47
N ARG A 518 22.50 30.61 -25.37
CA ARG A 518 21.65 30.72 -26.54
C ARG A 518 20.17 30.78 -26.14
N ILE A 519 19.46 31.74 -26.73
CA ILE A 519 18.00 31.78 -26.74
C ILE A 519 17.49 30.78 -27.79
N ALA A 520 16.70 29.79 -27.37
CA ALA A 520 16.13 28.76 -28.24
C ALA A 520 14.69 28.42 -27.83
N LEU A 521 13.92 27.90 -28.80
CA LEU A 521 12.58 27.35 -28.57
C LEU A 521 12.70 25.91 -28.05
N THR A 522 11.82 25.52 -27.13
CA THR A 522 11.71 24.15 -26.65
C THR A 522 10.64 23.40 -27.44
N GLN A 523 10.99 22.26 -28.05
CA GLN A 523 10.07 21.30 -28.64
C GLN A 523 9.53 20.36 -27.56
N ILE A 524 8.25 20.00 -27.67
CA ILE A 524 7.54 19.10 -26.76
C ILE A 524 6.98 17.93 -27.58
N GLU A 525 7.23 16.71 -27.15
CA GLU A 525 6.78 15.50 -27.86
C GLU A 525 6.25 14.45 -26.89
N GLN A 526 5.55 13.47 -27.44
CA GLN A 526 5.04 12.32 -26.71
C GLN A 526 5.34 11.03 -27.48
N MET A 527 5.76 9.99 -26.76
CA MET A 527 5.84 8.63 -27.29
C MET A 527 4.42 8.06 -27.48
N ILE A 528 4.00 7.89 -28.73
CA ILE A 528 2.68 7.35 -29.09
C ILE A 528 2.88 6.19 -30.07
N ASN A 529 2.35 5.01 -29.71
CA ASN A 529 2.46 3.76 -30.48
C ASN A 529 3.90 3.44 -30.91
N GLY A 530 4.91 3.73 -30.08
CA GLY A 530 6.33 3.52 -30.43
C GLY A 530 6.98 4.59 -31.34
N THR A 531 6.33 5.74 -31.56
CA THR A 531 6.89 6.87 -32.33
C THR A 531 6.78 8.19 -31.57
N TYR A 532 7.77 9.08 -31.68
CA TYR A 532 7.68 10.44 -31.13
C TYR A 532 6.77 11.32 -31.98
N VAL A 533 5.74 11.88 -31.34
CA VAL A 533 4.78 12.80 -31.97
C VAL A 533 4.94 14.19 -31.34
N LYS A 534 5.30 15.16 -32.19
CA LYS A 534 5.41 16.57 -31.79
C LYS A 534 4.06 17.12 -31.33
N LEU A 535 4.00 17.59 -30.09
CA LEU A 535 2.82 18.17 -29.45
C LEU A 535 2.80 19.69 -29.51
N GLY A 536 3.96 20.36 -29.54
CA GLY A 536 4.03 21.82 -29.56
C GLY A 536 5.44 22.38 -29.40
N TYR A 537 5.51 23.71 -29.36
CA TYR A 537 6.73 24.48 -29.07
C TYR A 537 6.46 25.55 -28.02
N PHE A 538 7.41 25.76 -27.13
CA PHE A 538 7.38 26.82 -26.12
C PHE A 538 8.51 27.84 -26.35
N ASP A 539 8.15 29.13 -26.35
CA ASP A 539 9.10 30.24 -26.32
C ASP A 539 9.22 30.79 -24.90
N THR A 540 10.43 30.68 -24.33
CA THR A 540 10.75 31.17 -22.99
C THR A 540 10.79 32.70 -22.89
N GLN A 541 10.98 33.42 -24.00
CA GLN A 541 11.05 34.90 -23.99
C GLN A 541 9.67 35.56 -24.08
N SER A 542 8.74 34.97 -24.84
CA SER A 542 7.38 35.49 -25.00
C SER A 542 6.32 34.79 -24.14
N ASP A 543 6.71 33.82 -23.31
CA ASP A 543 5.83 32.94 -22.52
C ASP A 543 4.70 32.29 -23.36
N ASN A 544 5.02 31.98 -24.62
CA ASN A 544 4.04 31.54 -25.60
C ASN A 544 4.14 30.03 -25.84
N LEU A 545 3.08 29.30 -25.48
CA LEU A 545 2.94 27.87 -25.73
C LEU A 545 2.09 27.62 -26.99
N THR A 546 2.76 27.31 -28.09
CA THR A 546 2.09 26.82 -29.31
C THR A 546 1.78 25.33 -29.15
N TRP A 547 0.51 24.94 -29.26
CA TRP A 547 0.04 23.58 -29.01
C TRP A 547 -0.74 23.00 -30.19
N LEU A 548 -0.45 21.76 -30.56
CA LEU A 548 -0.99 21.10 -31.75
C LEU A 548 -2.20 20.19 -31.49
N ASN A 549 -2.58 19.99 -30.22
CA ASN A 549 -3.71 19.13 -29.79
C ASN A 549 -3.61 17.69 -30.35
N LYS A 550 -2.42 17.07 -30.23
CA LYS A 550 -2.12 15.71 -30.71
C LYS A 550 -1.85 14.70 -29.59
N GLU A 551 -1.97 15.12 -28.34
CA GLU A 551 -1.71 14.29 -27.17
C GLU A 551 -2.67 13.11 -27.10
N LYS A 552 -2.16 11.95 -26.69
CA LYS A 552 -2.94 10.72 -26.52
C LYS A 552 -2.60 10.08 -25.18
N TRP A 553 -3.61 9.99 -24.31
CA TRP A 553 -3.47 9.36 -23.00
C TRP A 553 -4.02 7.94 -23.03
N SER A 554 -3.33 6.98 -22.39
CA SER A 554 -3.72 5.57 -22.39
C SER A 554 -5.12 5.32 -21.81
N GLY A 555 -5.59 6.18 -20.90
CA GLY A 555 -6.94 6.15 -20.33
C GLY A 555 -7.95 7.11 -20.98
N GLY A 556 -7.63 7.73 -22.13
CA GLY A 556 -8.49 8.71 -22.81
C GLY A 556 -8.67 10.06 -22.10
N ARG A 557 -8.25 10.18 -20.83
CA ARG A 557 -8.26 11.39 -20.00
C ARG A 557 -6.86 11.72 -19.49
N VAL A 558 -6.61 12.98 -19.16
CA VAL A 558 -5.37 13.45 -18.53
C VAL A 558 -5.18 12.75 -17.17
N PRO A 559 -4.05 12.06 -16.92
CA PRO A 559 -3.78 11.42 -15.63
C PRO A 559 -3.79 12.42 -14.47
N GLN A 560 -4.26 11.99 -13.30
CA GLN A 560 -4.36 12.83 -12.11
C GLN A 560 -3.07 12.78 -11.27
N ASP A 561 -2.76 13.87 -10.58
CA ASP A 561 -1.51 14.01 -9.79
C ASP A 561 -1.50 13.26 -8.45
N ARG A 562 -2.65 12.69 -8.04
CA ARG A 562 -2.84 11.94 -6.79
C ARG A 562 -3.99 10.95 -6.92
N THR A 563 -4.00 9.93 -6.07
CA THR A 563 -5.18 9.09 -5.88
C THR A 563 -6.34 9.90 -5.28
N ILE A 564 -7.52 9.87 -5.90
CA ILE A 564 -8.71 10.52 -5.34
C ILE A 564 -9.28 9.63 -4.24
N VAL A 565 -9.42 10.15 -3.01
CA VAL A 565 -10.04 9.42 -1.90
C VAL A 565 -11.53 9.75 -1.82
N ARG A 566 -12.40 8.75 -2.03
CA ARG A 566 -13.84 8.88 -1.89
C ARG A 566 -14.31 8.27 -0.56
N GLN A 567 -14.92 9.07 0.29
CA GLN A 567 -15.58 8.60 1.51
C GLN A 567 -16.87 7.87 1.13
N VAL A 568 -17.08 6.67 1.68
CA VAL A 568 -18.27 5.84 1.45
C VAL A 568 -18.75 5.30 2.78
N LEU A 569 -20.03 5.53 3.08
CA LEU A 569 -20.66 5.01 4.29
C LEU A 569 -20.92 3.52 4.15
N ARG A 570 -20.57 2.72 5.16
CA ARG A 570 -21.08 1.37 5.34
C ARG A 570 -22.48 1.49 5.93
N THR A 571 -23.45 0.89 5.24
CA THR A 571 -24.89 0.92 5.56
C THR A 571 -25.44 -0.50 5.59
N VAL A 572 -26.62 -0.68 6.19
CA VAL A 572 -27.32 -1.97 6.24
C VAL A 572 -27.81 -2.35 4.85
N SER A 573 -27.66 -3.62 4.49
CA SER A 573 -28.13 -4.14 3.21
C SER A 573 -29.65 -4.03 3.07
N LEU A 574 -30.10 -3.34 2.00
CA LEU A 574 -31.51 -3.08 1.73
C LEU A 574 -32.42 -4.34 1.79
N PRO A 575 -32.01 -5.53 1.29
CA PRO A 575 -32.82 -6.75 1.41
C PRO A 575 -33.03 -7.19 2.86
N LEU A 576 -31.99 -7.14 3.70
CA LEU A 576 -32.05 -7.52 5.11
C LEU A 576 -33.00 -6.59 5.89
N PHE A 577 -32.87 -5.29 5.65
CA PHE A 577 -33.74 -4.25 6.22
C PHE A 577 -35.23 -4.51 5.93
N ILE A 578 -35.59 -4.74 4.65
CA ILE A 578 -36.96 -5.04 4.23
C ILE A 578 -37.48 -6.33 4.87
N CYS A 579 -36.66 -7.39 4.92
CA CYS A 579 -37.04 -8.67 5.55
C CYS A 579 -37.37 -8.51 7.04
N MET A 580 -36.54 -7.81 7.82
CA MET A 580 -36.80 -7.61 9.26
C MET A 580 -38.05 -6.74 9.51
N TRP A 581 -38.28 -5.72 8.68
CA TRP A 581 -39.44 -4.84 8.77
C TRP A 581 -40.76 -5.59 8.48
N THR A 582 -40.81 -6.43 7.45
CA THR A 582 -42.03 -7.19 7.12
C THR A 582 -42.41 -8.19 8.22
N ILE A 583 -41.43 -8.89 8.82
CA ILE A 583 -41.68 -9.79 9.96
C ILE A 583 -42.15 -9.00 11.19
N SER A 584 -41.57 -7.82 11.45
CA SER A 584 -42.01 -6.95 12.56
C SER A 584 -43.45 -6.44 12.36
N CYS A 585 -43.83 -6.03 11.13
CA CYS A 585 -45.21 -5.68 10.78
C CYS A 585 -46.20 -6.82 11.08
N ILE A 586 -45.87 -8.05 10.70
CA ILE A 586 -46.71 -9.24 10.99
C ILE A 586 -46.88 -9.41 12.51
N GLY A 587 -45.81 -9.23 13.29
CA GLY A 587 -45.86 -9.30 14.75
C GLY A 587 -46.75 -8.23 15.37
N ILE A 588 -46.69 -6.98 14.88
CA ILE A 588 -47.54 -5.87 15.35
C ILE A 588 -49.01 -6.14 15.01
N MET A 589 -49.31 -6.60 13.79
CA MET A 589 -50.68 -6.96 13.41
C MET A 589 -51.23 -8.09 14.28
N ALA A 590 -50.43 -9.13 14.56
CA ALA A 590 -50.81 -10.21 15.47
C ALA A 590 -51.04 -9.71 16.90
N ALA A 591 -50.18 -8.82 17.42
CA ALA A 591 -50.33 -8.23 18.74
C ALA A 591 -51.61 -7.39 18.86
N ILE A 592 -51.93 -6.57 17.85
CA ILE A 592 -53.18 -5.78 17.79
C ILE A 592 -54.40 -6.70 17.72
N ALA A 593 -54.38 -7.76 16.91
CA ALA A 593 -55.46 -8.74 16.86
C ALA A 593 -55.68 -9.43 18.23
N LEU A 594 -54.60 -9.75 18.96
CA LEU A 594 -54.67 -10.28 20.32
C LEU A 594 -55.18 -9.24 21.35
N ILE A 595 -54.89 -7.94 21.18
CA ILE A 595 -55.49 -6.87 22.01
C ILE A 595 -57.01 -6.83 21.77
N VAL A 596 -57.45 -6.79 20.51
CA VAL A 596 -58.88 -6.77 20.16
C VAL A 596 -59.59 -8.01 20.70
N PHE A 597 -59.01 -9.20 20.51
CA PHE A 597 -59.51 -10.45 21.09
C PHE A 597 -59.63 -10.37 22.63
N ASN A 598 -58.62 -9.84 23.31
CA ASN A 598 -58.62 -9.72 24.76
C ASN A 598 -59.71 -8.76 25.28
N ILE A 599 -59.94 -7.65 24.57
CA ILE A 599 -60.98 -6.67 24.91
C ILE A 599 -62.38 -7.21 24.62
N TRP A 600 -62.61 -7.82 23.46
CA TRP A 600 -63.91 -8.36 23.05
C TRP A 600 -64.38 -9.46 24.02
N TYR A 601 -63.48 -10.41 24.31
CA TYR A 601 -63.80 -11.56 25.16
C TYR A 601 -63.49 -11.32 26.65
N ARG A 602 -63.33 -10.06 27.09
CA ARG A 602 -63.06 -9.68 28.50
C ARG A 602 -64.05 -10.25 29.53
N HIS A 603 -65.28 -10.53 29.10
CA HIS A 603 -66.37 -11.08 29.92
C HIS A 603 -66.33 -12.61 30.05
N ARG A 604 -65.32 -13.29 29.51
CA ARG A 604 -65.14 -14.75 29.57
C ARG A 604 -64.27 -15.11 30.78
N ARG A 605 -64.67 -16.15 31.52
CA ARG A 605 -64.01 -16.57 32.78
C ARG A 605 -62.49 -16.76 32.64
N VAL A 606 -62.05 -17.38 31.54
CA VAL A 606 -60.62 -17.65 31.22
C VAL A 606 -59.80 -16.38 31.02
N ILE A 607 -60.39 -15.34 30.42
CA ILE A 607 -59.70 -14.07 30.17
C ILE A 607 -59.74 -13.18 31.41
N GLN A 608 -60.89 -13.16 32.12
CA GLN A 608 -61.05 -12.42 33.36
C GLN A 608 -60.10 -12.90 34.46
N SER A 609 -59.95 -14.22 34.64
CA SER A 609 -59.00 -14.79 35.61
C SER A 609 -57.54 -14.44 35.29
N SER A 610 -57.20 -14.33 33.99
CA SER A 610 -55.87 -13.92 33.50
C SER A 610 -55.58 -12.42 33.65
N HIS A 611 -56.51 -11.60 34.15
CA HIS A 611 -56.37 -10.15 34.31
C HIS A 611 -56.17 -9.43 32.96
N PRO A 612 -57.27 -9.08 32.25
CA PRO A 612 -57.19 -8.58 30.88
C PRO A 612 -56.33 -7.32 30.75
N VAL A 613 -56.44 -6.37 31.68
CA VAL A 613 -55.64 -5.13 31.65
C VAL A 613 -54.13 -5.39 31.66
N CYS A 614 -53.65 -6.36 32.46
CA CYS A 614 -52.22 -6.72 32.45
C CYS A 614 -51.81 -7.40 31.14
N ASN A 615 -52.69 -8.21 30.53
CA ASN A 615 -52.46 -8.78 29.20
C ASN A 615 -52.41 -7.68 28.11
N THR A 616 -53.25 -6.64 28.21
CA THR A 616 -53.23 -5.49 27.30
C THR A 616 -51.95 -4.67 27.45
N ILE A 617 -51.52 -4.33 28.68
CA ILE A 617 -50.26 -3.60 28.93
C ILE A 617 -49.06 -4.38 28.37
N MET A 618 -49.06 -5.70 28.55
CA MET A 618 -48.00 -6.57 28.01
C MET A 618 -47.95 -6.53 26.47
N LEU A 619 -49.10 -6.62 25.79
CA LEU A 619 -49.17 -6.55 24.33
C LEU A 619 -48.81 -5.16 23.79
N LEU A 620 -49.16 -4.08 24.50
CA LEU A 620 -48.69 -2.72 24.16
C LEU A 620 -47.16 -2.63 24.24
N GLY A 621 -46.55 -3.20 25.29
CA GLY A 621 -45.09 -3.31 25.38
C GLY A 621 -44.47 -4.09 24.21
N VAL A 622 -45.08 -5.20 23.81
CA VAL A 622 -44.64 -5.98 22.63
C VAL A 622 -44.74 -5.17 21.33
N CYS A 623 -45.84 -4.42 21.11
CA CYS A 623 -45.95 -3.51 19.96
C CYS A 623 -44.83 -2.46 19.96
N THR A 624 -44.50 -1.88 21.13
CA THR A 624 -43.41 -0.89 21.25
C THR A 624 -42.03 -1.50 21.00
N CYS A 625 -41.76 -2.72 21.48
CA CYS A 625 -40.54 -3.46 21.16
C CYS A 625 -40.40 -3.70 19.64
N LEU A 626 -41.46 -4.19 19.00
CA LEU A 626 -41.46 -4.44 17.55
C LEU A 626 -41.31 -3.14 16.74
N TRP A 627 -41.90 -2.03 17.19
CA TRP A 627 -41.69 -0.71 16.59
C TRP A 627 -40.22 -0.25 16.68
N SER A 628 -39.50 -0.58 17.75
CA SER A 628 -38.08 -0.23 17.88
C SER A 628 -37.19 -0.83 16.79
N VAL A 629 -37.57 -1.98 16.21
CA VAL A 629 -36.86 -2.62 15.08
C VAL A 629 -36.85 -1.74 13.83
N PHE A 630 -37.89 -0.92 13.61
CA PHE A 630 -37.91 0.03 12.51
C PHE A 630 -36.84 1.11 12.70
N LEU A 631 -36.79 1.71 13.89
CA LEU A 631 -35.80 2.74 14.21
C LEU A 631 -34.36 2.20 14.20
N LEU A 632 -34.14 0.94 14.60
CA LEU A 632 -32.83 0.30 14.60
C LEU A 632 -32.24 0.16 13.18
N GLY A 633 -33.07 -0.04 12.16
CA GLY A 633 -32.62 -0.18 10.76
C GLY A 633 -32.42 1.14 10.01
N LEU A 634 -32.87 2.28 10.56
CA LEU A 634 -32.74 3.59 9.90
C LEU A 634 -31.33 4.16 10.07
N ASP A 635 -30.44 3.92 9.12
CA ASP A 635 -29.07 4.44 9.10
C ASP A 635 -28.91 5.71 8.22
N GLY A 636 -27.67 6.17 8.03
CA GLY A 636 -27.32 7.31 7.19
C GLY A 636 -27.66 7.18 5.70
N GLN A 637 -28.14 6.03 5.21
CA GLN A 637 -28.71 5.92 3.85
C GLN A 637 -30.05 6.67 3.75
N PHE A 638 -30.85 6.65 4.82
CA PHE A 638 -32.19 7.23 4.86
C PHE A 638 -32.27 8.51 5.72
N VAL A 639 -31.30 8.71 6.61
CA VAL A 639 -31.34 9.74 7.65
C VAL A 639 -30.19 10.73 7.45
N SER A 640 -30.50 12.03 7.46
CA SER A 640 -29.44 13.06 7.39
C SER A 640 -28.60 13.10 8.68
N PRO A 641 -27.32 13.48 8.61
CA PRO A 641 -26.42 13.56 9.78
C PRO A 641 -26.97 14.34 10.98
N HIS A 642 -27.82 15.35 10.75
CA HIS A 642 -28.42 16.18 11.79
C HIS A 642 -29.59 15.51 12.51
N VAL A 643 -30.32 14.60 11.84
CA VAL A 643 -31.49 13.89 12.39
C VAL A 643 -31.09 12.56 13.05
N TYR A 644 -29.94 12.00 12.67
CA TYR A 644 -29.43 10.73 13.19
C TYR A 644 -29.36 10.64 14.72
N PRO A 645 -28.86 11.64 15.48
CA PRO A 645 -28.81 11.56 16.95
C PRO A 645 -30.21 11.43 17.59
N VAL A 646 -31.21 12.12 17.03
CA VAL A 646 -32.60 12.08 17.51
C VAL A 646 -33.21 10.69 17.30
N ILE A 647 -33.01 10.11 16.11
CA ILE A 647 -33.47 8.74 15.81
C ILE A 647 -32.77 7.74 16.71
N CYS A 648 -31.46 7.88 16.94
CA CYS A 648 -30.74 7.00 17.83
C CYS A 648 -31.26 7.05 19.28
N GLN A 649 -31.49 8.25 19.83
CA GLN A 649 -32.07 8.39 21.17
C GLN A 649 -33.46 7.71 21.21
N ALA A 650 -34.29 7.90 20.17
CA ALA A 650 -35.57 7.20 20.05
C ALA A 650 -35.43 5.66 20.01
N ARG A 651 -34.39 5.08 19.37
CA ARG A 651 -34.12 3.62 19.41
C ARG A 651 -34.00 3.12 20.85
N ALA A 652 -33.15 3.77 21.65
CA ALA A 652 -32.87 3.37 23.04
C ALA A 652 -34.12 3.53 23.92
N TRP A 653 -34.82 4.66 23.80
CA TRP A 653 -36.03 4.96 24.56
C TRP A 653 -37.18 3.97 24.28
N LEU A 654 -37.49 3.70 23.00
CA LEU A 654 -38.61 2.81 22.65
C LEU A 654 -38.33 1.36 23.06
N LEU A 655 -37.11 0.85 22.83
CA LEU A 655 -36.74 -0.51 23.21
C LEU A 655 -36.83 -0.70 24.74
N CYS A 656 -36.34 0.27 25.51
CA CYS A 656 -36.35 0.21 26.97
C CYS A 656 -37.76 0.30 27.55
N ILE A 657 -38.60 1.23 27.07
CA ILE A 657 -40.00 1.38 27.52
C ILE A 657 -40.82 0.13 27.14
N GLY A 658 -40.71 -0.35 25.90
CA GLY A 658 -41.42 -1.53 25.43
C GLY A 658 -41.10 -2.79 26.25
N PHE A 659 -39.80 -3.02 26.50
CA PHE A 659 -39.34 -4.13 27.35
C PHE A 659 -39.94 -4.04 28.76
N THR A 660 -39.98 -2.83 29.34
CA THR A 660 -40.45 -2.60 30.71
C THR A 660 -41.96 -2.82 30.85
N LEU A 661 -42.75 -2.38 29.87
CA LEU A 661 -44.19 -2.61 29.83
C LEU A 661 -44.51 -4.11 29.65
N ALA A 662 -43.81 -4.80 28.75
CA ALA A 662 -43.98 -6.22 28.51
C ALA A 662 -43.55 -7.06 29.73
N TYR A 663 -42.31 -6.91 30.21
CA TYR A 663 -41.76 -7.69 31.31
C TYR A 663 -42.43 -7.34 32.64
N GLY A 664 -42.65 -6.05 32.94
CA GLY A 664 -43.29 -5.61 34.18
C GLY A 664 -44.71 -6.16 34.34
N ALA A 665 -45.46 -6.29 33.24
CA ALA A 665 -46.79 -6.91 33.25
C ALA A 665 -46.74 -8.43 33.51
N MET A 666 -45.78 -9.15 32.90
CA MET A 666 -45.54 -10.58 33.20
C MET A 666 -45.11 -10.79 34.65
N PHE A 667 -44.14 -9.99 35.13
CA PHE A 667 -43.65 -9.99 36.50
C PHE A 667 -44.79 -9.77 37.52
N SER A 668 -45.63 -8.76 37.29
CA SER A 668 -46.75 -8.42 38.20
C SER A 668 -47.80 -9.54 38.31
N LYS A 669 -48.00 -10.31 37.23
CA LYS A 669 -48.85 -11.52 37.25
C LYS A 669 -48.27 -12.61 38.14
N VAL A 670 -46.98 -12.92 37.98
CA VAL A 670 -46.30 -13.95 38.77
C VAL A 670 -46.20 -13.55 40.25
N TRP A 671 -45.85 -12.29 40.54
CA TRP A 671 -45.83 -11.74 41.90
C TRP A 671 -47.18 -11.85 42.60
N ARG A 672 -48.30 -11.58 41.89
CA ARG A 672 -49.65 -11.76 42.44
C ARG A 672 -49.91 -13.22 42.81
N VAL A 673 -49.51 -14.18 41.98
CA VAL A 673 -49.70 -15.62 42.25
C VAL A 673 -48.88 -16.03 43.47
N HIS A 674 -47.60 -15.68 43.53
CA HIS A 674 -46.73 -15.89 44.69
C HIS A 674 -47.36 -15.32 45.97
N ARG A 675 -47.79 -14.06 45.95
CA ARG A 675 -48.39 -13.40 47.12
C ARG A 675 -49.69 -14.06 47.59
N LEU A 676 -50.50 -14.59 46.66
CA LEU A 676 -51.73 -15.31 47.01
C LEU A 676 -51.43 -16.68 47.64
N THR A 677 -50.37 -17.38 47.22
CA THR A 677 -50.01 -18.67 47.82
C THR A 677 -49.24 -18.56 49.12
N THR A 678 -48.30 -17.61 49.26
CA THR A 678 -47.61 -17.38 50.54
C THR A 678 -48.59 -16.93 51.63
N LYS A 679 -49.57 -16.09 51.29
CA LYS A 679 -50.60 -15.63 52.24
C LYS A 679 -51.72 -16.62 52.53
N ALA A 680 -51.82 -17.75 51.84
CA ALA A 680 -52.80 -18.79 52.21
C ALA A 680 -52.58 -19.36 53.62
N LYS A 681 -51.41 -19.11 54.24
CA LYS A 681 -51.10 -19.42 55.65
C LYS A 681 -51.55 -18.34 56.67
N SER A 682 -52.14 -17.22 56.25
CA SER A 682 -52.59 -16.13 57.14
C SER A 682 -53.69 -15.27 56.48
N GLU A 683 -54.90 -15.36 57.03
CA GLU A 683 -56.16 -14.65 56.67
C GLU A 683 -56.28 -14.02 55.26
N VAL A 684 -57.19 -14.58 54.46
CA VAL A 684 -57.39 -14.23 53.05
C VAL A 684 -58.04 -12.86 52.85
N LYS A 685 -57.23 -11.79 52.83
CA LYS A 685 -57.63 -10.48 52.27
C LYS A 685 -57.45 -10.47 50.75
N LYS A 686 -58.51 -10.17 50.00
CA LYS A 686 -58.47 -9.97 48.53
C LYS A 686 -57.39 -8.94 48.15
N VAL A 687 -56.48 -9.32 47.25
CA VAL A 687 -55.49 -8.38 46.68
C VAL A 687 -56.20 -7.50 45.66
N GLU A 688 -56.27 -6.20 45.95
CA GLU A 688 -56.90 -5.21 45.06
C GLU A 688 -56.11 -5.06 43.74
N PRO A 689 -56.79 -5.00 42.57
CA PRO A 689 -56.12 -4.91 41.27
C PRO A 689 -55.16 -3.72 41.11
N TRP A 690 -55.46 -2.57 41.74
CA TRP A 690 -54.67 -1.34 41.59
C TRP A 690 -53.20 -1.51 42.01
N LYS A 691 -52.93 -2.41 42.96
CA LYS A 691 -51.58 -2.67 43.48
C LYS A 691 -50.66 -3.34 42.47
N LEU A 692 -51.20 -3.99 41.44
CA LEU A 692 -50.38 -4.55 40.34
C LEU A 692 -49.92 -3.46 39.38
N TYR A 693 -50.81 -2.51 39.02
CA TYR A 693 -50.45 -1.41 38.12
C TYR A 693 -49.38 -0.51 38.75
N LEU A 694 -49.47 -0.26 40.06
CA LEU A 694 -48.44 0.47 40.81
C LEU A 694 -47.04 -0.11 40.64
N MET A 695 -46.90 -1.45 40.58
CA MET A 695 -45.59 -2.10 40.38
C MET A 695 -45.04 -1.89 38.96
N VAL A 696 -45.89 -2.02 37.94
CA VAL A 696 -45.49 -1.75 36.54
C VAL A 696 -45.10 -0.28 36.35
N THR A 697 -45.89 0.64 36.91
CA THR A 697 -45.59 2.08 36.90
C THR A 697 -44.30 2.39 37.65
N GLY A 698 -44.02 1.70 38.76
CA GLY A 698 -42.77 1.83 39.50
C GLY A 698 -41.53 1.48 38.67
N PHE A 699 -41.53 0.33 37.98
CA PHE A 699 -40.42 -0.02 37.07
C PHE A 699 -40.27 0.99 35.92
N LEU A 700 -41.39 1.39 35.30
CA LEU A 700 -41.37 2.39 34.23
C LEU A 700 -40.80 3.74 34.69
N LEU A 701 -41.09 4.16 35.93
CA LEU A 701 -40.56 5.40 36.49
C LEU A 701 -39.03 5.33 36.70
N VAL A 702 -38.51 4.19 37.16
CA VAL A 702 -37.05 3.98 37.28
C VAL A 702 -36.37 4.08 35.91
N ASP A 703 -36.93 3.44 34.90
CA ASP A 703 -36.41 3.52 33.53
C ASP A 703 -36.47 4.94 32.95
N LEU A 704 -37.56 5.67 33.18
CA LEU A 704 -37.74 7.04 32.72
C LEU A 704 -36.73 7.98 33.39
N VAL A 705 -36.46 7.82 34.70
CA VAL A 705 -35.41 8.56 35.40
C VAL A 705 -34.03 8.23 34.83
N LEU A 706 -33.68 6.96 34.67
CA LEU A 706 -32.38 6.55 34.12
C LEU A 706 -32.14 7.10 32.71
N LEU A 707 -33.13 6.95 31.81
CA LEU A 707 -33.05 7.45 30.44
C LEU A 707 -32.98 8.98 30.37
N LEU A 708 -33.71 9.72 31.22
CA LEU A 708 -33.58 11.17 31.33
C LEU A 708 -32.20 11.58 31.82
N THR A 709 -31.64 10.91 32.83
CA THR A 709 -30.30 11.24 33.34
C THR A 709 -29.22 10.98 32.28
N TRP A 710 -29.32 9.89 31.53
CA TRP A 710 -28.41 9.61 30.41
C TRP A 710 -28.55 10.68 29.32
N GLN A 711 -29.78 10.99 28.90
CA GLN A 711 -30.09 11.98 27.87
C GLN A 711 -29.61 13.40 28.21
N LEU A 712 -29.71 13.82 29.48
CA LEU A 712 -29.34 15.17 29.91
C LEU A 712 -27.84 15.32 30.19
N GLN A 713 -27.18 14.26 30.68
CA GLN A 713 -25.78 14.31 31.11
C GLN A 713 -24.78 13.90 30.02
N ASP A 714 -25.16 12.92 29.19
CA ASP A 714 -24.27 12.30 28.19
C ASP A 714 -25.11 11.76 27.00
N PRO A 715 -25.76 12.64 26.22
CA PRO A 715 -26.69 12.25 25.16
C PRO A 715 -25.99 11.39 24.10
N LEU A 716 -26.69 10.38 23.57
CA LEU A 716 -26.16 9.59 22.46
C LEU A 716 -26.00 10.45 21.20
N GLN A 717 -24.84 10.38 20.56
CA GLN A 717 -24.45 11.16 19.38
C GLN A 717 -23.95 10.25 18.25
N ARG A 718 -23.90 10.80 17.04
CA ARG A 718 -23.31 10.15 15.85
C ARG A 718 -21.78 10.23 15.94
N ARG A 719 -21.11 9.10 16.15
CA ARG A 719 -19.65 8.97 15.96
C ARG A 719 -19.36 8.22 14.66
N ILE A 720 -18.26 8.56 14.01
CA ILE A 720 -17.82 7.93 12.77
C ILE A 720 -16.52 7.16 13.05
N GLU A 721 -16.53 5.85 12.84
CA GLU A 721 -15.32 5.03 12.79
C GLU A 721 -14.82 5.00 11.33
N VAL A 722 -13.54 5.30 11.14
CA VAL A 722 -12.91 5.41 9.82
C VAL A 722 -12.02 4.20 9.58
N PHE A 723 -12.30 3.46 8.51
CA PHE A 723 -11.53 2.28 8.12
C PHE A 723 -10.34 2.63 7.21
N PRO A 724 -9.33 1.75 7.10
CA PRO A 724 -8.25 1.89 6.12
C PRO A 724 -8.79 2.00 4.69
N LEU A 725 -7.96 2.54 3.80
CA LEU A 725 -8.31 2.69 2.38
C LEU A 725 -8.46 1.32 1.71
N GLU A 726 -9.59 1.12 1.03
CA GLU A 726 -9.93 -0.08 0.26
C GLU A 726 -9.97 0.27 -1.24
N ASP A 727 -9.54 -0.65 -2.09
CA ASP A 727 -9.63 -0.49 -3.54
C ASP A 727 -11.08 -0.73 -4.02
N PRO A 728 -11.58 0.02 -5.01
CA PRO A 728 -12.97 -0.08 -5.46
C PRO A 728 -13.26 -1.41 -6.15
N VAL A 729 -14.49 -1.92 -5.95
CA VAL A 729 -14.99 -3.14 -6.62
C VAL A 729 -15.06 -2.97 -8.15
N SER A 730 -15.25 -1.74 -8.63
CA SER A 730 -15.14 -1.36 -10.04
C SER A 730 -13.71 -0.94 -10.38
N THR A 731 -13.02 -1.76 -11.17
CA THR A 731 -11.54 -1.78 -11.29
C THR A 731 -10.90 -0.68 -12.14
N ASP A 732 -11.67 0.21 -12.79
CA ASP A 732 -11.14 1.08 -13.85
C ASP A 732 -10.96 2.57 -13.47
N ASP A 733 -11.42 3.00 -12.29
CA ASP A 733 -11.20 4.36 -11.81
C ASP A 733 -10.08 4.48 -10.77
N ASP A 734 -9.30 5.56 -10.86
CA ASP A 734 -8.10 5.82 -10.02
C ASP A 734 -8.47 6.41 -8.65
N ILE A 735 -9.50 5.82 -8.04
CA ILE A 735 -10.13 6.23 -6.79
C ILE A 735 -9.81 5.19 -5.72
N LYS A 736 -9.50 5.62 -4.50
CA LYS A 736 -9.52 4.74 -3.31
C LYS A 736 -10.71 5.07 -2.44
N ILE A 737 -11.36 4.04 -1.92
CA ILE A 737 -12.51 4.18 -1.03
C ILE A 737 -11.99 4.29 0.41
N ARG A 738 -12.52 5.25 1.16
CA ARG A 738 -12.40 5.31 2.61
C ARG A 738 -13.74 4.88 3.20
N PRO A 739 -13.85 3.66 3.76
CA PRO A 739 -15.09 3.21 4.39
C PRO A 739 -15.27 3.92 5.73
N GLU A 740 -16.50 4.37 5.99
CA GLU A 740 -16.88 5.05 7.22
C GLU A 740 -18.10 4.37 7.83
N LEU A 741 -18.12 4.21 9.15
CA LEU A 741 -19.16 3.51 9.89
C LEU A 741 -19.77 4.43 10.94
N GLU A 742 -21.10 4.56 10.91
CA GLU A 742 -21.84 5.31 11.91
C GLU A 742 -22.12 4.44 13.14
N HIS A 743 -21.50 4.82 14.25
CA HIS A 743 -21.88 4.35 15.57
C HIS A 743 -22.78 5.39 16.23
N CYS A 744 -23.67 4.92 17.10
CA CYS A 744 -24.38 5.82 18.00
C CYS A 744 -23.97 5.55 19.44
N GLU A 745 -23.18 6.47 19.98
CA GLU A 745 -22.57 6.34 21.30
C GLU A 745 -22.60 7.66 22.05
N SER A 746 -22.59 7.55 23.37
CA SER A 746 -22.32 8.64 24.30
C SER A 746 -20.83 8.62 24.68
N GLU A 747 -20.30 9.64 25.36
CA GLU A 747 -18.86 9.65 25.70
C GLU A 747 -18.49 8.54 26.69
N ASN A 748 -19.39 8.22 27.62
CA ASN A 748 -19.22 7.16 28.61
C ASN A 748 -20.17 5.98 28.34
N ASN A 749 -20.39 5.64 27.07
CA ASN A 749 -21.37 4.65 26.60
C ASN A 749 -21.37 3.34 27.40
N ASN A 750 -20.19 2.78 27.66
CA ASN A 750 -20.02 1.53 28.41
C ASN A 750 -20.47 1.62 29.88
N VAL A 751 -20.36 2.80 30.51
CA VAL A 751 -20.82 3.02 31.89
C VAL A 751 -22.34 3.03 31.94
N TRP A 752 -22.98 3.79 31.05
CA TRP A 752 -24.44 3.87 30.98
C TRP A 752 -25.08 2.54 30.57
N LEU A 753 -24.53 1.85 29.57
CA LEU A 753 -24.97 0.50 29.21
C LEU A 753 -24.77 -0.48 30.38
N GLY A 754 -23.66 -0.39 31.12
CA GLY A 754 -23.41 -1.20 32.31
C GLY A 754 -24.44 -0.98 33.42
N VAL A 755 -24.79 0.28 33.72
CA VAL A 755 -25.83 0.63 34.70
C VAL A 755 -27.20 0.13 34.26
N MET A 756 -27.58 0.35 32.99
CA MET A 756 -28.86 -0.09 32.43
C MET A 756 -28.98 -1.62 32.43
N TYR A 757 -27.99 -2.34 31.89
CA TYR A 757 -28.01 -3.80 31.87
C TYR A 757 -27.89 -4.41 33.28
N GLY A 758 -27.19 -3.77 34.21
CA GLY A 758 -27.15 -4.18 35.61
C GLY A 758 -28.52 -4.12 36.28
N TYR A 759 -29.22 -2.99 36.19
CA TYR A 759 -30.59 -2.84 36.70
C TYR A 759 -31.55 -3.84 36.04
N LYS A 760 -31.55 -3.95 34.71
CA LYS A 760 -32.39 -4.91 33.97
C LYS A 760 -32.08 -6.35 34.37
N GLY A 761 -30.81 -6.70 34.54
CA GLY A 761 -30.37 -8.02 34.99
C GLY A 761 -30.90 -8.39 36.37
N LEU A 762 -30.87 -7.47 37.34
CA LEU A 762 -31.46 -7.69 38.67
C LEU A 762 -32.98 -7.91 38.61
N VAL A 763 -33.69 -7.14 37.79
CA VAL A 763 -35.14 -7.31 37.57
C VAL A 763 -35.44 -8.66 36.90
N LEU A 764 -34.64 -9.08 35.92
CA LEU A 764 -34.74 -10.37 35.24
C LEU A 764 -34.52 -11.55 36.20
N VAL A 765 -33.45 -11.50 37.02
CA VAL A 765 -33.13 -12.54 38.03
C VAL A 765 -34.23 -12.63 39.08
N PHE A 766 -34.78 -11.49 39.55
CA PHE A 766 -35.84 -11.51 40.53
C PHE A 766 -37.16 -12.08 39.97
N GLY A 767 -37.51 -11.77 38.72
CA GLY A 767 -38.67 -12.39 38.07
C GLY A 767 -38.48 -13.88 37.78
N LEU A 768 -37.25 -14.32 37.49
CA LEU A 768 -36.88 -15.73 37.36
C LEU A 768 -37.09 -16.49 38.68
N PHE A 769 -36.66 -15.90 39.81
CA PHE A 769 -36.88 -16.45 41.16
C PHE A 769 -38.38 -16.61 41.48
N LEU A 770 -39.19 -15.58 41.22
CA LEU A 770 -40.64 -15.67 41.45
C LEU A 770 -41.32 -16.67 40.50
N ALA A 771 -40.85 -16.83 39.27
CA ALA A 771 -41.34 -17.84 38.33
C ALA A 771 -41.00 -19.27 38.79
N TYR A 772 -39.82 -19.46 39.39
CA TYR A 772 -39.41 -20.73 39.99
C TYR A 772 -40.28 -21.10 41.20
N GLU A 773 -40.45 -20.19 42.16
CA GLU A 773 -41.28 -20.40 43.35
C GLU A 773 -42.75 -20.72 43.02
N THR A 774 -43.26 -20.18 41.91
CA THR A 774 -44.67 -20.39 41.50
C THR A 774 -44.90 -21.62 40.63
N ARG A 775 -43.87 -22.41 40.30
CA ARG A 775 -43.94 -23.52 39.32
C ARG A 775 -44.74 -24.75 39.78
N SER A 776 -44.84 -24.99 41.09
CA SER A 776 -45.39 -26.22 41.68
C SER A 776 -46.90 -26.16 41.98
N ILE A 777 -47.52 -24.99 41.84
CA ILE A 777 -48.91 -24.73 42.23
C ILE A 777 -49.89 -25.26 41.16
N LYS A 778 -50.42 -26.48 41.38
CA LYS A 778 -51.35 -27.15 40.46
C LYS A 778 -52.82 -26.89 40.85
N VAL A 779 -53.39 -25.77 40.38
CA VAL A 779 -54.84 -25.48 40.51
C VAL A 779 -55.41 -25.17 39.13
N LYS A 780 -56.52 -25.83 38.74
CA LYS A 780 -57.12 -25.71 37.39
C LYS A 780 -57.51 -24.27 37.00
N GLN A 781 -57.73 -23.38 37.98
CA GLN A 781 -58.00 -21.95 37.77
C GLN A 781 -56.74 -21.06 37.68
N ILE A 782 -55.54 -21.62 37.88
CA ILE A 782 -54.26 -20.89 38.02
C ILE A 782 -53.25 -21.25 36.90
N ASN A 783 -53.53 -22.25 36.04
CA ASN A 783 -52.62 -22.72 34.97
C ASN A 783 -52.03 -21.61 34.05
N ASP A 784 -52.66 -20.43 33.95
CA ASP A 784 -52.11 -19.24 33.29
C ASP A 784 -50.71 -18.83 33.81
N SER A 785 -50.43 -19.03 35.11
CA SER A 785 -49.15 -18.65 35.72
C SER A 785 -47.96 -19.44 35.16
N ARG A 786 -48.17 -20.72 34.80
CA ARG A 786 -47.12 -21.59 34.25
C ARG A 786 -46.63 -21.10 32.89
N TYR A 787 -47.54 -20.68 32.02
CA TYR A 787 -47.20 -20.16 30.69
C TYR A 787 -46.52 -18.80 30.78
N VAL A 788 -46.94 -17.92 31.69
CA VAL A 788 -46.24 -16.65 31.96
C VAL A 788 -44.84 -16.91 32.53
N GLY A 789 -44.68 -17.88 33.43
CA GLY A 789 -43.37 -18.32 33.93
C GLY A 789 -42.45 -18.80 32.80
N MET A 790 -42.93 -19.70 31.93
CA MET A 790 -42.20 -20.15 30.73
C MET A 790 -41.79 -18.99 29.81
N SER A 791 -42.67 -18.01 29.64
CA SER A 791 -42.36 -16.78 28.88
C SER A 791 -41.24 -15.96 29.51
N ILE A 792 -41.20 -15.86 30.85
CA ILE A 792 -40.11 -15.19 31.59
C ILE A 792 -38.77 -15.91 31.37
N TYR A 793 -38.72 -17.25 31.45
CA TYR A 793 -37.51 -18.02 31.15
C TYR A 793 -36.97 -17.72 29.74
N ASN A 794 -37.85 -17.69 28.73
CA ASN A 794 -37.48 -17.36 27.35
C ASN A 794 -36.87 -15.94 27.23
N VAL A 795 -37.53 -14.94 27.81
CA VAL A 795 -37.04 -13.54 27.78
C VAL A 795 -35.66 -13.43 28.45
N VAL A 796 -35.48 -14.05 29.62
CA VAL A 796 -34.20 -14.04 30.36
C VAL A 796 -33.07 -14.62 29.53
N VAL A 797 -33.26 -15.82 28.96
CA VAL A 797 -32.23 -16.51 28.16
C VAL A 797 -31.85 -15.69 26.92
N LEU A 798 -32.83 -15.18 26.17
CA LEU A 798 -32.56 -14.39 24.97
C LEU A 798 -31.84 -13.08 25.29
N CYS A 799 -32.23 -12.37 26.36
CA CYS A 799 -31.54 -11.14 26.78
C CYS A 799 -30.10 -11.38 27.22
N LEU A 800 -29.84 -12.46 27.98
CA LEU A 800 -28.49 -12.83 28.44
C LEU A 800 -27.55 -13.23 27.30
N ILE A 801 -28.07 -13.84 26.23
CA ILE A 801 -27.28 -14.17 25.03
C ILE A 801 -27.09 -12.91 24.16
N THR A 802 -28.12 -12.07 24.02
CA THR A 802 -28.09 -10.96 23.06
C THR A 802 -27.10 -9.87 23.45
N ALA A 803 -27.14 -9.41 24.70
CA ALA A 803 -26.30 -8.30 25.16
C ALA A 803 -24.78 -8.50 24.92
N PRO A 804 -24.13 -9.59 25.35
CA PRO A 804 -22.69 -9.76 25.13
C PRO A 804 -22.33 -9.94 23.64
N VAL A 805 -23.15 -10.64 22.85
CA VAL A 805 -22.87 -10.82 21.42
C VAL A 805 -22.90 -9.48 20.69
N THR A 806 -23.85 -8.59 20.99
CA THR A 806 -23.94 -7.26 20.36
C THR A 806 -22.73 -6.37 20.62
N MET A 807 -22.09 -6.49 21.79
CA MET A 807 -20.85 -5.76 22.09
C MET A 807 -19.65 -6.26 21.26
N VAL A 808 -19.64 -7.54 20.86
CA VAL A 808 -18.54 -8.14 20.09
C VAL A 808 -18.66 -7.87 18.59
N ILE A 809 -19.87 -7.86 18.04
CA ILE A 809 -20.10 -7.74 16.59
C ILE A 809 -20.38 -6.30 16.10
N ALA A 810 -20.14 -5.29 16.94
CA ALA A 810 -20.46 -3.89 16.65
C ALA A 810 -19.83 -3.33 15.36
N SER A 811 -18.67 -3.84 14.94
CA SER A 811 -17.98 -3.43 13.70
C SER A 811 -18.62 -3.96 12.40
N GLN A 812 -19.60 -4.87 12.48
CA GLN A 812 -20.32 -5.43 11.33
C GLN A 812 -21.80 -5.07 11.40
N GLN A 813 -22.24 -4.03 10.66
CA GLN A 813 -23.62 -3.54 10.75
C GLN A 813 -24.68 -4.57 10.39
N ASP A 814 -24.57 -5.25 9.24
CA ASP A 814 -25.55 -6.28 8.83
C ASP A 814 -25.71 -7.37 9.91
N ALA A 815 -24.60 -7.88 10.45
CA ALA A 815 -24.61 -8.92 11.47
C ALA A 815 -25.21 -8.41 12.79
N SER A 816 -24.81 -7.22 13.25
CA SER A 816 -25.31 -6.59 14.48
C SER A 816 -26.81 -6.31 14.39
N PHE A 817 -27.26 -5.67 13.30
CA PHE A 817 -28.68 -5.37 13.07
C PHE A 817 -29.52 -6.64 12.96
N ALA A 818 -29.10 -7.62 12.14
CA ALA A 818 -29.82 -8.89 11.97
C ALA A 818 -30.01 -9.61 13.32
N PHE A 819 -28.95 -9.70 14.11
CA PHE A 819 -28.95 -10.42 15.37
C PHE A 819 -29.84 -9.74 16.43
N VAL A 820 -29.78 -8.42 16.57
CA VAL A 820 -30.66 -7.66 17.49
C VAL A 820 -32.12 -7.76 17.04
N ALA A 821 -32.40 -7.55 15.76
CA ALA A 821 -33.75 -7.59 15.22
C ALA A 821 -34.39 -8.97 15.41
N LEU A 822 -33.67 -10.05 15.05
CA LEU A 822 -34.13 -11.43 15.24
C LEU A 822 -34.37 -11.77 16.72
N ALA A 823 -33.48 -11.35 17.63
CA ALA A 823 -33.65 -11.60 19.06
C ALA A 823 -34.92 -10.93 19.60
N VAL A 824 -35.17 -9.65 19.28
CA VAL A 824 -36.37 -8.92 19.69
C VAL A 824 -37.63 -9.54 19.09
N ILE A 825 -37.63 -9.83 17.78
CA ILE A 825 -38.74 -10.45 17.06
C ILE A 825 -39.09 -11.81 17.66
N PHE A 826 -38.12 -12.73 17.75
CA PHE A 826 -38.32 -14.09 18.26
C PHE A 826 -38.81 -14.09 19.72
N CYS A 827 -38.22 -13.23 20.56
CA CYS A 827 -38.65 -13.04 21.94
C CYS A 827 -40.12 -12.61 22.04
N CYS A 828 -40.54 -11.63 21.21
CA CYS A 828 -41.90 -11.12 21.16
C CYS A 828 -42.91 -12.17 20.67
N PHE A 829 -42.64 -12.82 19.53
CA PHE A 829 -43.52 -13.84 18.94
C PHE A 829 -43.71 -15.03 19.89
N LEU A 830 -42.63 -15.56 20.47
CA LEU A 830 -42.72 -16.71 21.37
C LEU A 830 -43.45 -16.36 22.68
N SER A 831 -43.23 -15.15 23.22
CA SER A 831 -43.95 -14.68 24.42
C SER A 831 -45.46 -14.51 24.16
N MET A 832 -45.85 -13.93 23.02
CA MET A 832 -47.25 -13.86 22.61
C MET A 832 -47.87 -15.24 22.42
N ALA A 833 -47.17 -16.15 21.74
CA ALA A 833 -47.64 -17.49 21.46
C ALA A 833 -47.91 -18.28 22.76
N LEU A 834 -46.92 -18.34 23.66
CA LEU A 834 -47.03 -19.06 24.94
C LEU A 834 -48.20 -18.55 25.80
N ILE A 835 -48.41 -17.23 25.85
CA ILE A 835 -49.39 -16.62 26.75
C ILE A 835 -50.81 -16.61 26.16
N PHE A 836 -50.99 -16.52 24.84
CA PHE A 836 -52.32 -16.38 24.23
C PHE A 836 -52.82 -17.60 23.46
N VAL A 837 -51.98 -18.42 22.84
CA VAL A 837 -52.45 -19.61 22.07
C VAL A 837 -53.31 -20.54 22.93
N PRO A 838 -52.94 -20.89 24.18
CA PRO A 838 -53.80 -21.70 25.05
C PRO A 838 -55.16 -21.04 25.33
N LYS A 839 -55.20 -19.70 25.46
CA LYS A 839 -56.43 -18.94 25.75
C LYS A 839 -57.36 -18.88 24.54
N VAL A 840 -56.81 -18.66 23.35
CA VAL A 840 -57.58 -18.63 22.09
C VAL A 840 -58.21 -20.00 21.85
N ILE A 841 -57.44 -21.08 21.99
CA ILE A 841 -57.94 -22.46 21.85
C ILE A 841 -59.06 -22.74 22.87
N GLU A 842 -58.88 -22.37 24.13
CA GLU A 842 -59.87 -22.63 25.18
C GLU A 842 -61.19 -21.85 24.97
N VAL A 843 -61.11 -20.58 24.55
CA VAL A 843 -62.29 -19.76 24.25
C VAL A 843 -63.06 -20.29 23.03
N ILE A 844 -62.37 -20.85 22.03
CA ILE A 844 -62.97 -21.49 20.85
C ILE A 844 -63.61 -22.83 21.20
N ARG A 845 -62.95 -23.67 22.01
CA ARG A 845 -63.45 -25.00 22.39
C ARG A 845 -64.69 -24.95 23.28
N HIS A 846 -64.82 -23.95 24.16
CA HIS A 846 -65.92 -23.85 25.12
C HIS A 846 -66.78 -22.59 24.90
N PRO A 847 -67.58 -22.51 23.81
CA PRO A 847 -68.33 -21.30 23.45
C PRO A 847 -69.37 -20.83 24.50
N GLN A 848 -69.83 -21.67 25.41
CA GLN A 848 -70.93 -21.33 26.34
C GLN A 848 -70.51 -20.77 27.72
N ASP A 849 -69.21 -20.76 28.07
CA ASP A 849 -68.72 -20.25 29.36
C ASP A 849 -68.92 -18.72 29.54
N LYS A 850 -70.07 -18.30 30.07
CA LYS A 850 -70.36 -16.93 30.53
C LYS A 850 -70.12 -16.81 32.05
N VAL A 851 -69.77 -15.61 32.52
CA VAL A 851 -69.49 -15.34 33.94
C VAL A 851 -70.75 -15.37 34.84
N GLU A 852 -71.95 -15.40 34.26
CA GLU A 852 -73.23 -15.35 34.99
C GLU A 852 -73.98 -16.69 35.12
N SER A 853 -73.30 -17.84 34.99
CA SER A 853 -73.82 -19.03 35.68
C SER A 853 -73.64 -18.83 37.19
N LYS A 854 -74.69 -18.30 37.84
CA LYS A 854 -74.79 -18.25 39.30
C LYS A 854 -74.64 -19.68 39.85
N TYR A 855 -73.44 -20.01 40.31
CA TYR A 855 -73.29 -20.91 41.43
C TYR A 855 -73.85 -20.17 42.65
N ASN A 856 -75.14 -20.39 42.93
CA ASN A 856 -75.81 -19.83 44.09
C ASN A 856 -75.30 -20.59 45.33
N PRO A 857 -74.77 -19.93 46.39
CA PRO A 857 -74.18 -20.65 47.52
C PRO A 857 -75.18 -21.47 48.35
N ASP A 858 -76.49 -21.26 48.14
CA ASP A 858 -77.58 -21.87 48.92
C ASP A 858 -78.09 -23.21 48.37
N VAL A 859 -77.38 -23.84 47.44
CA VAL A 859 -77.51 -25.30 47.23
C VAL A 859 -76.21 -25.92 47.72
N GLY A 860 -76.19 -26.23 49.02
CA GLY A 860 -75.15 -27.04 49.62
C GLY A 860 -75.07 -28.41 48.95
N MET A 861 -73.94 -29.09 49.12
CA MET A 861 -73.85 -30.51 48.83
C MET A 861 -75.04 -31.25 49.45
N THR A 862 -75.70 -32.08 48.66
CA THR A 862 -76.63 -33.08 49.19
C THR A 862 -75.89 -33.86 50.27
N LYS A 863 -76.55 -34.16 51.39
CA LYS A 863 -75.89 -34.82 52.54
C LYS A 863 -75.21 -36.14 52.12
N GLU A 864 -75.81 -36.80 51.13
CA GLU A 864 -75.32 -37.99 50.44
C GLU A 864 -74.00 -37.76 49.69
N ASP A 865 -73.75 -36.58 49.10
CA ASP A 865 -72.49 -36.25 48.42
C ASP A 865 -71.37 -35.92 49.42
N GLU A 866 -71.69 -35.33 50.57
CA GLU A 866 -70.72 -35.10 51.64
C GLU A 866 -70.30 -36.42 52.30
N GLU A 867 -71.27 -37.29 52.61
CA GLU A 867 -71.01 -38.65 53.09
C GLU A 867 -70.25 -39.49 52.05
N ARG A 868 -70.59 -39.37 50.75
CA ARG A 868 -69.87 -40.06 49.66
C ARG A 868 -68.44 -39.56 49.50
N TYR A 869 -68.21 -38.25 49.61
CA TYR A 869 -66.85 -37.68 49.56
C TYR A 869 -66.01 -38.12 50.75
N GLN A 870 -66.56 -38.06 51.98
CA GLN A 870 -65.86 -38.55 53.18
C GLN A 870 -65.57 -40.06 53.11
N LYS A 871 -66.51 -40.85 52.56
CA LYS A 871 -66.32 -42.30 52.37
C LYS A 871 -65.24 -42.61 51.32
N LEU A 872 -65.18 -41.86 50.21
CA LEU A 872 -64.12 -42.00 49.21
C LEU A 872 -62.73 -41.56 49.72
N VAL A 873 -62.67 -40.58 50.63
CA VAL A 873 -61.43 -40.18 51.30
C VAL A 873 -60.98 -41.27 52.28
N ALA A 874 -61.91 -41.82 53.07
CA ALA A 874 -61.62 -42.94 53.98
C ALA A 874 -61.16 -44.21 53.22
N GLU A 875 -61.81 -44.57 52.11
CA GLU A 875 -61.38 -45.68 51.24
C GLU A 875 -60.00 -45.43 50.63
N ASN A 876 -59.65 -44.18 50.25
CA ASN A 876 -58.29 -43.88 49.76
C ASN A 876 -57.22 -44.02 50.85
N ASP A 877 -57.48 -43.54 52.08
CA ASP A 877 -56.56 -43.70 53.20
C ASP A 877 -56.39 -45.17 53.63
N GLU A 878 -57.47 -45.98 53.54
CA GLU A 878 -57.41 -47.41 53.80
C GLU A 878 -56.67 -48.16 52.68
N LEU A 879 -56.93 -47.84 51.42
CA LEU A 879 -56.19 -48.38 50.27
C LEU A 879 -54.71 -48.02 50.32
N GLN A 880 -54.33 -46.80 50.71
CA GLN A 880 -52.92 -46.43 50.89
C GLN A 880 -52.24 -47.25 51.98
N LYS A 881 -52.90 -47.48 53.13
CA LYS A 881 -52.38 -48.35 54.21
C LYS A 881 -52.26 -49.81 53.77
N LEU A 882 -53.21 -50.30 52.96
CA LEU A 882 -53.14 -51.64 52.38
C LEU A 882 -52.00 -51.77 51.36
N ILE A 883 -51.77 -50.75 50.53
CA ILE A 883 -50.65 -50.70 49.60
C ILE A 883 -49.32 -50.71 50.36
N SER A 884 -49.11 -49.85 51.36
CA SER A 884 -47.86 -49.83 52.14
C SER A 884 -47.60 -51.16 52.86
N ALA A 885 -48.65 -51.78 53.44
CA ALA A 885 -48.53 -53.09 54.09
C ALA A 885 -48.25 -54.24 53.10
N LYS A 886 -48.70 -54.13 51.84
CA LYS A 886 -48.39 -55.09 50.77
C LYS A 886 -46.97 -54.89 50.24
N GLU A 887 -46.52 -53.65 50.05
CA GLU A 887 -45.15 -53.31 49.68
C GLU A 887 -44.13 -53.79 50.71
N GLU A 888 -44.43 -53.64 52.01
CA GLU A 888 -43.57 -54.14 53.09
C GLU A 888 -43.52 -55.69 53.13
N LYS A 889 -44.65 -56.37 52.87
CA LYS A 889 -44.65 -57.84 52.68
C LYS A 889 -43.86 -58.27 51.44
N ILE A 890 -43.94 -57.53 50.33
CA ILE A 890 -43.13 -57.78 49.13
C ILE A 890 -41.64 -57.57 49.42
N ARG A 891 -41.29 -56.56 50.23
CA ARG A 891 -39.91 -56.31 50.67
C ARG A 891 -39.37 -57.45 51.53
N LEU A 892 -40.15 -57.92 52.51
CA LEU A 892 -39.79 -59.08 53.35
C LEU A 892 -39.70 -60.39 52.54
N LEU A 893 -40.58 -60.60 51.57
CA LEU A 893 -40.50 -61.76 50.67
C LEU A 893 -39.28 -61.70 49.76
N LYS A 894 -38.90 -60.51 49.25
CA LYS A 894 -37.65 -60.32 48.50
C LYS A 894 -36.41 -60.62 49.35
N ILE A 895 -36.39 -60.21 50.61
CA ILE A 895 -35.29 -60.53 51.54
C ILE A 895 -35.19 -62.05 51.76
N ARG A 896 -36.30 -62.74 52.03
CA ARG A 896 -36.30 -64.22 52.17
C ARG A 896 -35.92 -64.94 50.88
N LEU A 897 -36.28 -64.41 49.71
CA LEU A 897 -35.82 -64.93 48.42
C LEU A 897 -34.30 -64.79 48.27
N GLN A 898 -33.73 -63.64 48.63
CA GLN A 898 -32.27 -63.45 48.65
C GLN A 898 -31.56 -64.37 49.66
N GLU A 899 -32.13 -64.61 50.84
CA GLU A 899 -31.60 -65.59 51.81
C GLU A 899 -31.69 -67.03 51.28
N HIS A 900 -32.80 -67.39 50.62
CA HIS A 900 -33.00 -68.73 50.06
C HIS A 900 -32.12 -69.00 48.82
N ASP A 901 -31.87 -67.98 48.00
CA ASP A 901 -30.93 -68.05 46.87
C ASP A 901 -29.47 -68.12 47.37
N ALA A 902 -29.13 -67.41 48.45
CA ALA A 902 -27.84 -67.54 49.13
C ALA A 902 -27.62 -68.95 49.71
N LEU A 903 -28.68 -69.62 50.18
CA LEU A 903 -28.63 -71.00 50.68
C LEU A 903 -28.55 -72.07 49.58
N ARG A 904 -28.81 -71.74 48.31
CA ARG A 904 -28.65 -72.65 47.16
C ARG A 904 -27.27 -72.58 46.50
N GLY A 905 -26.44 -71.60 46.86
CA GLY A 905 -25.11 -71.36 46.30
C GLY A 905 -23.98 -72.26 46.81
N GLY A 906 -24.24 -73.53 47.15
CA GLY A 906 -23.20 -74.44 47.68
C GLY A 906 -23.51 -75.92 47.45
N VAL A 907 -22.77 -76.57 46.54
CA VAL A 907 -22.89 -78.01 46.25
C VAL A 907 -21.50 -78.67 46.25
N THR A 908 -21.38 -79.69 47.09
CA THR A 908 -20.36 -80.78 47.16
C THR A 908 -18.87 -80.48 47.43
N ASP A 909 -18.45 -80.98 48.60
CA ASP A 909 -17.21 -81.74 48.91
C ASP A 909 -15.79 -81.13 48.83
N GLY A 910 -15.04 -81.35 49.93
CA GLY A 910 -13.84 -82.20 49.80
C GLY A 910 -12.46 -81.68 50.29
N ARG A 911 -12.23 -81.69 51.61
CA ARG A 911 -10.92 -81.85 52.32
C ARG A 911 -9.88 -80.68 52.35
N LEU A 912 -9.37 -80.47 53.57
CA LEU A 912 -8.17 -79.74 54.02
C LEU A 912 -6.84 -80.48 53.68
N PRO A 913 -5.63 -80.01 54.07
CA PRO A 913 -4.98 -78.65 54.14
C PRO A 913 -3.61 -78.70 53.37
N PRO A 914 -2.50 -77.96 53.67
CA PRO A 914 -2.25 -76.73 54.47
C PRO A 914 -1.45 -75.62 53.71
N GLY A 915 -1.13 -74.48 54.36
CA GLY A 915 -0.07 -73.56 53.89
C GLY A 915 -0.22 -72.09 54.31
N THR A 916 0.89 -71.41 54.60
CA THR A 916 0.99 -70.05 55.17
C THR A 916 1.34 -68.95 54.14
N THR A 917 0.69 -67.76 54.26
CA THR A 917 1.17 -66.34 54.09
C THR A 917 2.33 -65.96 53.13
N PRO A 918 2.45 -64.68 52.67
CA PRO A 918 1.43 -63.65 52.34
C PRO A 918 1.78 -62.83 51.04
N GLN A 919 1.08 -61.69 50.82
CA GLN A 919 1.56 -60.44 50.16
C GLN A 919 1.16 -60.11 48.68
N GLN A 920 0.65 -58.87 48.51
CA GLN A 920 0.61 -57.94 47.35
C GLN A 920 -0.09 -58.22 45.99
N ASP A 921 -0.86 -57.19 45.59
CA ASP A 921 -0.90 -56.47 44.30
C ASP A 921 -1.49 -57.04 42.98
N SER A 922 -2.29 -56.14 42.37
CA SER A 922 -2.34 -55.80 40.93
C SER A 922 -2.97 -56.72 39.87
N THR A 923 -4.09 -56.20 39.33
CA THR A 923 -4.42 -56.03 37.89
C THR A 923 -4.80 -57.22 36.96
N ALA A 924 -5.85 -56.94 36.18
CA ALA A 924 -6.04 -57.22 34.74
C ALA A 924 -6.68 -58.55 34.24
N ASN A 925 -7.92 -58.38 33.75
CA ASN A 925 -8.45 -58.77 32.42
C ASN A 925 -8.63 -60.24 31.94
N THR A 926 -9.76 -60.41 31.21
CA THR A 926 -10.07 -61.40 30.13
C THR A 926 -10.14 -62.90 30.48
N GLY A 927 -11.08 -63.71 29.99
CA GLY A 927 -12.31 -63.47 29.19
C GLY A 927 -12.87 -64.77 28.54
N LEU A 928 -14.19 -64.80 28.19
CA LEU A 928 -14.90 -65.80 27.34
C LEU A 928 -14.99 -67.27 27.87
N THR A 929 -16.00 -68.13 27.60
CA THR A 929 -17.24 -68.09 26.75
C THR A 929 -18.32 -69.13 27.16
N ALA A 930 -19.57 -68.91 26.70
CA ALA A 930 -20.75 -69.84 26.63
C ALA A 930 -21.50 -70.10 27.97
N ASN A 931 -22.81 -70.43 28.05
CA ASN A 931 -23.98 -70.52 27.12
C ASN A 931 -25.24 -69.91 27.84
N LYS A 932 -26.45 -69.61 27.29
CA LYS A 932 -27.50 -70.32 26.49
C LYS A 932 -28.17 -71.51 27.20
N ASP A 933 -29.51 -71.60 27.40
CA ASP A 933 -30.73 -71.10 26.71
C ASP A 933 -31.86 -70.76 27.75
N THR A 934 -32.76 -69.74 27.64
CA THR A 934 -34.05 -69.55 26.86
C THR A 934 -35.16 -70.60 27.09
N LEU A 935 -36.50 -70.34 27.18
CA LEU A 935 -37.41 -69.15 27.14
C LEU A 935 -38.91 -69.58 27.44
N ILE A 936 -39.88 -68.63 27.48
CA ILE A 936 -41.39 -68.73 27.37
C ILE A 936 -42.14 -69.41 28.58
N VAL A 937 -43.37 -69.11 29.04
CA VAL A 937 -44.75 -68.83 28.50
C VAL A 937 -45.63 -68.21 29.64
N ALA A 938 -46.69 -67.40 29.47
CA ALA A 938 -47.17 -66.45 28.42
C ALA A 938 -48.41 -65.65 28.94
N ASP A 939 -48.97 -64.81 28.06
CA ASP A 939 -50.11 -63.88 28.24
C ASP A 939 -51.51 -64.53 28.38
N PHE A 940 -52.52 -63.69 28.69
CA PHE A 940 -53.82 -63.75 28.00
C PHE A 940 -54.52 -62.38 27.88
N ILE A 941 -55.45 -62.27 26.92
CA ILE A 941 -56.02 -61.03 26.34
C ILE A 941 -57.56 -61.01 26.46
N THR A 942 -58.19 -59.82 26.36
CA THR A 942 -59.50 -59.45 25.70
C THR A 942 -60.39 -58.54 26.57
N GLY A 943 -61.22 -57.63 26.01
CA GLY A 943 -61.39 -57.24 24.60
C GLY A 943 -62.51 -56.19 24.36
N GLU A 944 -62.53 -55.67 23.13
CA GLU A 944 -63.63 -55.09 22.33
C GLU A 944 -64.38 -53.78 22.70
N GLY A 945 -64.38 -52.89 21.71
CA GLY A 945 -65.37 -51.85 21.39
C GLY A 945 -65.19 -51.49 19.91
N THR A 946 -66.19 -51.72 19.07
CA THR A 946 -66.03 -51.96 17.62
C THR A 946 -66.11 -50.73 16.70
N SER A 947 -65.48 -50.88 15.53
CA SER A 947 -65.87 -50.46 14.15
C SER A 947 -66.96 -49.40 13.92
N ASP A 948 -66.71 -48.47 12.98
CA ASP A 948 -67.18 -48.67 11.59
C ASP A 948 -66.63 -47.66 10.54
N SER A 949 -66.35 -48.21 9.33
CA SER A 949 -66.36 -47.64 7.95
C SER A 949 -66.03 -46.14 7.69
N ALA A 950 -65.30 -45.73 6.64
CA ALA A 950 -65.41 -46.16 5.24
C ALA A 950 -64.29 -45.55 4.33
N PHE A 951 -63.92 -46.30 3.28
CA PHE A 951 -63.50 -45.87 1.93
C PHE A 951 -62.65 -44.60 1.70
N GLY A 952 -61.44 -44.82 1.15
CA GLY A 952 -61.33 -44.77 -0.31
C GLY A 952 -60.34 -43.78 -0.95
N GLY A 953 -59.19 -44.30 -1.41
CA GLY A 953 -58.39 -43.73 -2.51
C GLY A 953 -57.47 -42.53 -2.16
N GLY A 954 -56.25 -42.44 -2.69
CA GLY A 954 -55.54 -43.44 -3.51
C GLY A 954 -54.26 -42.87 -4.13
N MET A 955 -53.21 -43.70 -4.15
CA MET A 955 -51.99 -43.59 -4.98
C MET A 955 -50.99 -42.44 -4.73
N SER A 956 -49.68 -42.64 -4.88
CA SER A 956 -48.85 -43.84 -4.67
C SER A 956 -47.35 -43.49 -4.80
N VAL A 957 -46.53 -44.04 -3.89
CA VAL A 957 -45.22 -44.66 -4.16
C VAL A 957 -44.15 -43.85 -4.92
N HIS A 958 -43.01 -43.61 -4.25
CA HIS A 958 -41.73 -44.20 -4.67
C HIS A 958 -40.87 -44.63 -3.47
N THR A 959 -40.17 -45.75 -3.67
CA THR A 959 -39.70 -46.76 -2.71
C THR A 959 -38.35 -46.52 -2.01
N ARG A 960 -38.24 -47.09 -0.78
CA ARG A 960 -37.07 -47.77 -0.12
C ARG A 960 -35.65 -47.20 -0.30
N SER A 961 -34.94 -46.78 0.76
CA SER A 961 -34.33 -47.57 1.88
C SER A 961 -33.07 -48.34 1.45
N SER A 962 -31.87 -48.07 2.00
CA SER A 962 -31.43 -48.15 3.41
C SER A 962 -30.09 -47.38 3.59
N ARG A 963 -29.50 -47.12 4.77
CA ARG A 963 -29.46 -47.80 6.08
C ARG A 963 -29.08 -46.80 7.20
N ALA A 964 -29.29 -47.18 8.46
CA ALA A 964 -29.28 -46.26 9.61
C ALA A 964 -27.89 -45.91 10.20
N SER A 965 -27.80 -44.72 10.82
CA SER A 965 -27.12 -44.55 12.11
C SER A 965 -28.00 -43.72 13.05
N GLN A 966 -28.58 -44.38 14.04
CA GLN A 966 -29.35 -43.76 15.11
C GLN A 966 -28.42 -43.60 16.32
N SER A 967 -28.18 -42.36 16.74
CA SER A 967 -27.43 -42.05 17.96
C SER A 967 -28.37 -41.27 18.88
N ASP A 968 -29.01 -41.99 19.79
CA ASP A 968 -29.80 -41.39 20.86
C ASP A 968 -28.85 -40.65 21.82
N PHE A 969 -29.22 -39.43 22.22
CA PHE A 969 -28.54 -38.68 23.28
C PHE A 969 -29.45 -38.66 24.50
N GLU A 970 -29.24 -39.60 25.43
CA GLU A 970 -29.76 -39.49 26.78
C GLU A 970 -29.08 -38.32 27.50
N PHE A 971 -29.85 -37.47 28.16
CA PHE A 971 -29.31 -36.48 29.09
C PHE A 971 -29.53 -36.97 30.51
N SER A 972 -28.46 -37.44 31.15
CA SER A 972 -28.49 -37.97 32.51
C SER A 972 -28.65 -36.85 33.54
N GLU A 973 -29.57 -37.03 34.50
CA GLU A 973 -29.61 -36.24 35.73
C GLU A 973 -28.54 -36.74 36.71
N SER A 974 -27.48 -35.97 36.91
CA SER A 974 -26.81 -35.81 38.22
C SER A 974 -25.72 -34.75 38.13
N TYR A 975 -25.90 -33.64 38.86
CA TYR A 975 -25.12 -33.38 40.07
C TYR A 975 -25.71 -32.19 40.82
N LEU A 976 -26.17 -32.49 42.03
CA LEU A 976 -26.00 -31.64 43.20
C LEU A 976 -24.71 -32.14 43.86
#